data_AF-A0A7J8RT48-F1
#
_entry.id   AF-A0A7J8RT48-F1
#
_cell.length_a   1.000
_cell.length_b   1.000
_cell.length_c   1.000
_cell.angle_alpha   90.00
_cell.angle_beta   90.00
_cell.angle_gamma   90.00
#
_symmetry.space_group_name_H-M   'P 1'
#
loop_
_entity.id
_entity.type
_entity.pdbx_description
1 polymer ?
#
loop_
_entity_poly.entity_id
_entity_poly.type
_entity_poly.pdbx_seq_one_letter_code
_entity_poly.pdbx_strand_id
1 'polypeptide(L)'
;MIADGVEDEEKWLAAGIAGLQQNAFYMHRALDSNNLRDALKYSAQMLSELRTSRLSPHKYYELYMRAFDELRKLEMFFKEETRRGCSIVDLYELVQHAGNILPRLYLLCTVGSVYIKSKEAPAKDVLKDLVEMCRGIQHPVRGLFLRSYLAQVSRDKLPDIGSEYEGDADTVVDAVEFVLQNFTEMNKLCYSACQSFILLADPELRLAVGLSGLQGPAREKEKREKERSELRDLVISVGKNLHVLSQIEGIDLDMYKETVLPRVLEQVVNCKDEIAQYYLMDCIIQVFPDEYHLQTLDVLLGAFPQLQPTVDIKTVLSRLMERLSNYAASSADVLPEFLQVEAFSKLNNAIGKVIEAQPDMPILGVITLYSSLLTFTLHVHPDRLDYADQVLGACVKKLSGKEKLEDKKATKQIVALLSAPLDKYNDIVTALKLSNYPRFMEYLDSETNKVMATVIIQSIMKNKTRISTADRVEALFELIKGLIKDLDDAFHDEVDEDDFKEEQNSVARLIQLLHSDDPEEMFKIICTVRKHILGGGPKRLPFTVPPLIFSSLKLVRQLQGQEENPFGEEESITPKKIFQVLNQTVETLSNIPAPELALQLFLQCAEAANDCDLEPVAYEFFTQAYILYEEEISDSRAQVTAIHLIIGTLQRMHVFGVENRDTLTHKATGYSAKLLKKPDQCRAVYACSHLFWVDDQDNVKDGERVLLCLKRALRIANAAQQMSNAARGSAGSVTLFVEILNKYLYFFEKGNPQITVAAIQSLIELITTEMHSDSSTPDPAADAFFASTLRYMEFQKQKGGAIGEKYEPIKV
;
A
#
# COMPACT_ATOMS: atom_id res chain seq x y z
N MET A 1 -32.09 -22.02 32.99
CA MET A 1 -31.51 -22.92 34.00
C MET A 1 -30.23 -23.59 33.48
N ILE A 2 -29.28 -22.84 32.89
CA ILE A 2 -27.93 -23.31 32.51
C ILE A 2 -26.84 -22.32 33.01
N ALA A 3 -27.22 -21.29 33.77
CA ALA A 3 -26.26 -20.52 34.56
C ALA A 3 -25.62 -21.41 35.66
N ASP A 4 -26.34 -22.44 36.12
CA ASP A 4 -25.86 -23.38 37.15
C ASP A 4 -24.69 -24.27 36.68
N GLY A 5 -24.60 -24.63 35.40
CA GLY A 5 -23.56 -25.58 34.94
C GLY A 5 -22.13 -25.01 34.96
N VAL A 6 -21.97 -23.71 34.73
CA VAL A 6 -20.67 -23.03 34.76
C VAL A 6 -20.27 -22.71 36.20
N GLU A 7 -21.23 -22.27 37.03
CA GLU A 7 -20.99 -22.09 38.47
C GLU A 7 -20.63 -23.41 39.16
N ASP A 8 -21.19 -24.54 38.73
CA ASP A 8 -20.92 -25.84 39.31
C ASP A 8 -19.53 -26.39 38.91
N GLU A 9 -19.07 -26.15 37.68
CA GLU A 9 -17.68 -26.46 37.28
C GLU A 9 -16.65 -25.65 38.09
N GLU A 10 -16.90 -24.37 38.35
CA GLU A 10 -16.01 -23.54 39.16
C GLU A 10 -16.00 -23.96 40.63
N LYS A 11 -17.15 -24.35 41.18
CA LYS A 11 -17.24 -24.96 42.52
C LYS A 11 -16.46 -26.28 42.58
N TRP A 12 -16.56 -27.13 41.57
CA TRP A 12 -15.80 -28.39 41.51
C TRP A 12 -14.29 -28.15 41.36
N LEU A 13 -13.87 -27.17 40.57
CA LEU A 13 -12.47 -26.79 40.47
C LEU A 13 -11.95 -26.26 41.80
N ALA A 14 -12.68 -25.35 42.46
CA ALA A 14 -12.30 -24.79 43.75
C ALA A 14 -12.19 -25.90 44.83
N ALA A 15 -13.13 -26.84 44.85
CA ALA A 15 -13.08 -28.00 45.73
C ALA A 15 -11.86 -28.90 45.44
N GLY A 16 -11.57 -29.18 44.17
CA GLY A 16 -10.40 -29.96 43.76
C GLY A 16 -9.08 -29.28 44.11
N ILE A 17 -8.98 -27.96 43.91
CA ILE A 17 -7.80 -27.17 44.31
C ILE A 17 -7.64 -27.17 45.84
N ALA A 18 -8.72 -26.99 46.60
CA ALA A 18 -8.67 -27.03 48.06
C ALA A 18 -8.23 -28.41 48.59
N GLY A 19 -8.75 -29.49 48.01
CA GLY A 19 -8.33 -30.86 48.34
C GLY A 19 -6.87 -31.12 48.00
N LEU A 20 -6.41 -30.64 46.84
CA LEU A 20 -5.01 -30.72 46.42
C LEU A 20 -4.10 -29.96 47.39
N GLN A 21 -4.42 -28.71 47.72
CA GLN A 21 -3.64 -27.88 48.64
C GLN A 21 -3.60 -28.45 50.06
N GLN A 22 -4.72 -28.98 50.54
CA GLN A 22 -4.78 -29.63 51.85
C GLN A 22 -3.84 -30.83 51.92
N ASN A 23 -3.88 -31.71 50.91
CA ASN A 23 -3.01 -32.87 50.84
C ASN A 23 -1.55 -32.48 50.58
N ALA A 24 -1.29 -31.44 49.79
CA ALA A 24 0.05 -30.89 49.57
C ALA A 24 0.67 -30.33 50.87
N PHE A 25 -0.14 -29.68 51.72
CA PHE A 25 0.33 -29.21 53.02
C PHE A 25 0.76 -30.37 53.93
N TYR A 26 -0.04 -31.44 54.01
CA TYR A 26 0.33 -32.64 54.77
C TYR A 26 1.52 -33.38 54.16
N MET A 27 1.62 -33.40 52.83
CA MET A 27 2.79 -33.90 52.12
C MET A 27 4.04 -33.12 52.53
N HIS A 28 4.05 -31.79 52.44
CA HIS A 28 5.19 -30.96 52.85
C HIS A 28 5.61 -31.21 54.30
N ARG A 29 4.66 -31.26 55.23
CA ARG A 29 4.96 -31.58 56.62
C ARG A 29 5.61 -32.97 56.79
N ALA A 30 5.19 -33.95 55.99
CA ALA A 30 5.80 -35.27 55.98
C ALA A 30 7.19 -35.27 55.32
N LEU A 31 7.42 -34.46 54.28
CA LEU A 31 8.72 -34.25 53.65
C LEU A 31 9.70 -33.61 54.65
N ASP A 32 9.30 -32.56 55.37
CA ASP A 32 10.12 -31.90 56.40
C ASP A 32 10.46 -32.84 57.56
N SER A 33 9.55 -33.78 57.86
CA SER A 33 9.73 -34.79 58.91
C SER A 33 10.48 -36.04 58.41
N ASN A 34 10.94 -36.07 57.15
CA ASN A 34 11.57 -37.20 56.48
C ASN A 34 10.77 -38.52 56.56
N ASN A 35 9.44 -38.44 56.59
CA ASN A 35 8.58 -39.62 56.63
C ASN A 35 8.10 -39.98 55.22
N LEU A 36 8.89 -40.82 54.53
CA LEU A 36 8.64 -41.24 53.15
C LEU A 36 7.26 -41.91 52.98
N ARG A 37 6.82 -42.72 53.94
CA ARG A 37 5.55 -43.45 53.84
C ARG A 37 4.35 -42.52 53.84
N ASP A 38 4.35 -41.53 54.75
CA ASP A 38 3.29 -40.54 54.81
C ASP A 38 3.38 -39.55 53.65
N ALA A 39 4.59 -39.19 53.19
CA ALA A 39 4.77 -38.38 51.99
C ALA A 39 4.19 -39.05 50.73
N LEU A 40 4.43 -40.36 50.54
CA LEU A 40 3.85 -41.14 49.44
C LEU A 40 2.34 -41.29 49.57
N LYS A 41 1.82 -41.45 50.79
CA LYS A 41 0.38 -41.52 51.04
C LYS A 41 -0.32 -40.21 50.70
N TYR A 42 0.18 -39.06 51.19
CA TYR A 42 -0.42 -37.76 50.94
C TYR A 42 -0.24 -37.30 49.48
N SER A 43 0.88 -37.64 48.83
CA SER A 43 1.05 -37.38 47.39
C SER A 43 0.10 -38.24 46.53
N ALA A 44 -0.11 -39.52 46.87
CA ALA A 44 -1.11 -40.35 46.18
C ALA A 44 -2.55 -39.85 46.38
N GLN A 45 -2.87 -39.32 47.55
CA GLN A 45 -4.16 -38.68 47.83
C GLN A 45 -4.32 -37.35 47.07
N MET A 46 -3.28 -36.52 47.04
CA MET A 46 -3.24 -35.28 46.24
C MET A 46 -3.50 -35.57 44.75
N LEU A 47 -2.79 -36.55 44.19
CA LEU A 47 -2.96 -36.97 42.78
C LEU A 47 -4.30 -37.67 42.51
N SER A 48 -5.01 -38.11 43.54
CA SER A 48 -6.34 -38.69 43.37
C SER A 48 -7.37 -37.64 42.94
N GLU A 49 -7.15 -36.36 43.21
CA GLU A 49 -7.99 -35.26 42.73
C GLU A 49 -7.94 -35.14 41.19
N LEU A 50 -6.82 -35.48 40.56
CA LEU A 50 -6.67 -35.52 39.10
C LEU A 50 -7.51 -36.63 38.43
N ARG A 51 -8.14 -37.52 39.22
CA ARG A 51 -9.04 -38.56 38.69
C ARG A 51 -10.45 -38.06 38.40
N THR A 52 -10.74 -36.77 38.61
CA THR A 52 -12.05 -36.21 38.27
C THR A 52 -12.32 -36.29 36.76
N SER A 53 -13.58 -36.60 36.39
CA SER A 53 -14.10 -36.52 35.00
C SER A 53 -15.00 -35.29 34.81
N ARG A 54 -15.22 -34.51 35.87
CA ARG A 54 -16.26 -33.46 35.91
C ARG A 54 -15.78 -32.10 35.42
N LEU A 55 -14.49 -31.97 35.13
CA LEU A 55 -13.87 -30.71 34.70
C LEU A 55 -13.71 -30.69 33.19
N SER A 56 -13.96 -29.53 32.59
CA SER A 56 -13.54 -29.21 31.21
C SER A 56 -12.01 -29.29 31.07
N PRO A 57 -11.46 -29.60 29.87
CA PRO A 57 -10.01 -29.73 29.66
C PRO A 57 -9.19 -28.51 30.13
N HIS A 58 -9.69 -27.29 29.93
CA HIS A 58 -9.02 -26.07 30.37
C HIS A 58 -9.00 -25.94 31.90
N LYS A 59 -10.11 -26.22 32.58
CA LYS A 59 -10.17 -26.20 34.07
C LYS A 59 -9.36 -27.36 34.66
N TYR A 60 -9.33 -28.51 33.98
CA TYR A 60 -8.44 -29.62 34.33
C TYR A 60 -6.96 -29.23 34.18
N TYR A 61 -6.60 -28.48 33.14
CA TYR A 61 -5.24 -27.95 32.97
C TYR A 61 -4.83 -27.05 34.14
N GLU A 62 -5.72 -26.19 34.63
CA GLU A 62 -5.45 -25.35 35.80
C GLU A 62 -5.18 -26.21 37.06
N LEU A 63 -5.99 -27.24 37.30
CA LEU A 63 -5.78 -28.18 38.40
C LEU A 63 -4.47 -28.96 38.23
N TYR A 64 -4.16 -29.40 37.00
CA TYR A 64 -2.93 -30.10 36.64
C TYR A 64 -1.69 -29.23 36.92
N MET A 65 -1.71 -27.94 36.56
CA MET A 65 -0.56 -27.05 36.80
C MET A 65 -0.25 -26.90 38.29
N ARG A 66 -1.29 -26.87 39.15
CA ARG A 66 -1.09 -26.87 40.60
C ARG A 66 -0.50 -28.19 41.11
N ALA A 67 -0.99 -29.33 40.61
CA ALA A 67 -0.41 -30.64 40.96
C ALA A 67 1.04 -30.77 40.49
N PHE A 68 1.34 -30.22 39.31
CA PHE A 68 2.64 -30.25 38.67
C PHE A 68 3.70 -29.51 39.48
N ASP A 69 3.39 -28.32 40.01
CA ASP A 69 4.30 -27.58 40.88
C ASP A 69 4.62 -28.34 42.18
N GLU A 70 3.64 -29.05 42.73
CA GLU A 70 3.84 -29.88 43.91
C GLU A 70 4.67 -31.14 43.63
N LEU A 71 4.47 -31.78 42.46
CA LEU A 71 5.27 -32.91 42.01
C LEU A 71 6.74 -32.55 41.81
N ARG A 72 7.06 -31.33 41.37
CA ARG A 72 8.46 -30.86 41.26
C ARG A 72 9.16 -30.81 42.61
N LYS A 73 8.47 -30.37 43.66
CA LYS A 73 9.02 -30.38 45.03
C LYS A 73 9.26 -31.81 45.51
N LEU A 74 8.36 -32.73 45.16
CA LEU A 74 8.50 -34.15 45.48
C LEU A 74 9.70 -34.78 44.74
N GLU A 75 9.94 -34.43 43.47
CA GLU A 75 11.12 -34.87 42.71
C GLU A 75 12.43 -34.42 43.39
N MET A 76 12.50 -33.17 43.84
CA MET A 76 13.67 -32.66 44.58
C MET A 76 13.91 -33.45 45.88
N PHE A 77 12.85 -33.75 46.62
CA PHE A 77 12.95 -34.57 47.84
C PHE A 77 13.46 -35.99 47.54
N PHE A 78 12.93 -36.67 46.53
CA PHE A 78 13.40 -38.02 46.17
C PHE A 78 14.88 -38.00 45.79
N LYS A 79 15.36 -36.95 45.10
CA LYS A 79 16.79 -36.78 44.80
C LYS A 79 17.64 -36.62 46.06
N GLU A 80 17.14 -35.94 47.09
CA GLU A 80 17.84 -35.81 48.37
C GLU A 80 17.85 -37.11 49.18
N GLU A 81 16.75 -37.87 49.14
CA GLU A 81 16.63 -39.13 49.87
C GLU A 81 17.51 -40.24 49.27
N THR A 82 17.69 -40.25 47.95
CA THR A 82 18.71 -41.08 47.28
C THR A 82 20.11 -40.81 47.83
N ARG A 83 20.46 -39.53 48.08
CA ARG A 83 21.77 -39.16 48.65
C ARG A 83 21.95 -39.63 50.10
N ARG A 84 20.84 -39.94 50.79
CA ARG A 84 20.82 -40.41 52.19
C ARG A 84 20.89 -41.94 52.30
N GLY A 85 20.95 -42.66 51.19
CA GLY A 85 21.20 -44.11 51.16
C GLY A 85 19.97 -45.00 50.98
N CYS A 86 18.81 -44.44 50.63
CA CYS A 86 17.68 -45.25 50.16
C CYS A 86 17.95 -45.76 48.74
N SER A 87 17.77 -47.07 48.53
CA SER A 87 17.91 -47.65 47.18
C SER A 87 16.75 -47.14 46.29
N ILE A 88 17.08 -46.74 45.06
CA ILE A 88 16.10 -46.14 44.15
C ILE A 88 15.24 -47.23 43.51
N VAL A 89 15.79 -48.44 43.36
CA VAL A 89 15.06 -49.63 42.92
C VAL A 89 13.89 -49.92 43.88
N ASP A 90 14.14 -49.93 45.19
CA ASP A 90 13.06 -50.13 46.16
C ASP A 90 12.05 -48.99 46.10
N LEU A 91 12.49 -47.74 45.89
CA LEU A 91 11.57 -46.60 45.73
C LEU A 91 10.72 -46.73 44.46
N TYR A 92 11.29 -47.22 43.36
CA TYR A 92 10.61 -47.44 42.09
C TYR A 92 9.57 -48.57 42.20
N GLU A 93 9.83 -49.61 42.99
CA GLU A 93 8.85 -50.65 43.33
C GLU A 93 7.78 -50.14 44.31
N LEU A 94 8.18 -49.40 45.34
CA LEU A 94 7.29 -48.90 46.39
C LEU A 94 6.17 -48.01 45.83
N VAL A 95 6.48 -47.13 44.86
CA VAL A 95 5.46 -46.27 44.24
C VAL A 95 4.46 -47.06 43.40
N GLN A 96 4.81 -48.26 42.93
CA GLN A 96 3.90 -49.13 42.16
C GLN A 96 2.79 -49.74 43.04
N HIS A 97 2.98 -49.83 44.36
CA HIS A 97 1.96 -50.30 45.29
C HIS A 97 0.77 -49.33 45.46
N ALA A 98 0.84 -48.11 44.90
CA ALA A 98 -0.28 -47.18 44.92
C ALA A 98 -1.52 -47.79 44.22
N GLY A 99 -2.62 -47.98 44.94
CA GLY A 99 -3.80 -48.71 44.45
C GLY A 99 -4.43 -48.14 43.17
N ASN A 100 -4.43 -46.82 42.99
CA ASN A 100 -4.98 -46.16 41.81
C ASN A 100 -3.92 -45.94 40.72
N ILE A 101 -4.25 -46.27 39.46
CA ILE A 101 -3.32 -46.19 38.33
C ILE A 101 -2.79 -44.78 38.03
N LEU A 102 -3.63 -43.74 38.11
CA LEU A 102 -3.21 -42.37 37.76
C LEU A 102 -2.18 -41.80 38.76
N PRO A 103 -2.43 -41.78 40.09
CA PRO A 103 -1.40 -41.44 41.06
C PRO A 103 -0.13 -42.28 40.94
N ARG A 104 -0.29 -43.59 40.69
CA ARG A 104 0.83 -44.52 40.53
C ARG A 104 1.75 -44.07 39.40
N LEU A 105 1.21 -43.78 38.22
CA LEU A 105 2.03 -43.42 37.06
C LEU A 105 2.68 -42.04 37.19
N TYR A 106 2.03 -41.05 37.82
CA TYR A 106 2.68 -39.77 38.11
C TYR A 106 3.86 -39.93 39.08
N LEU A 107 3.68 -40.73 40.14
CA LEU A 107 4.77 -41.07 41.07
C LEU A 107 5.87 -41.92 40.42
N LEU A 108 5.49 -42.83 39.53
CA LEU A 108 6.44 -43.64 38.77
C LEU A 108 7.25 -42.77 37.80
N CYS A 109 6.64 -41.77 37.16
CA CYS A 109 7.36 -40.81 36.31
C CYS A 109 8.32 -39.92 37.13
N THR A 110 7.92 -39.43 38.32
CA THR A 110 8.83 -38.66 39.19
C THR A 110 9.99 -39.50 39.71
N VAL A 111 9.74 -40.72 40.17
CA VAL A 111 10.83 -41.60 40.64
C VAL A 111 11.68 -42.06 39.46
N GLY A 112 11.10 -42.37 38.31
CA GLY A 112 11.83 -42.70 37.09
C GLY A 112 12.77 -41.58 36.63
N SER A 113 12.35 -40.32 36.77
CA SER A 113 13.19 -39.13 36.60
C SER A 113 14.47 -39.18 37.45
N VAL A 114 14.31 -39.50 38.73
CA VAL A 114 15.41 -39.58 39.71
C VAL A 114 16.26 -40.83 39.46
N TYR A 115 15.62 -41.93 39.04
CA TYR A 115 16.30 -43.18 38.72
C TYR A 115 17.24 -43.02 37.53
N ILE A 116 16.80 -42.33 36.46
CA ILE A 116 17.69 -41.99 35.34
C ILE A 116 18.84 -41.09 35.81
N LYS A 117 18.55 -40.04 36.60
CA LYS A 117 19.56 -39.11 37.14
C LYS A 117 20.61 -39.79 38.04
N SER A 118 20.25 -40.88 38.69
CA SER A 118 21.15 -41.62 39.59
C SER A 118 22.16 -42.51 38.87
N LYS A 119 21.93 -42.79 37.57
CA LYS A 119 22.73 -43.71 36.75
C LYS A 119 22.75 -45.17 37.24
N GLU A 120 21.82 -45.57 38.11
CA GLU A 120 21.69 -46.97 38.57
C GLU A 120 21.12 -47.90 37.49
N ALA A 121 20.37 -47.36 36.53
CA ALA A 121 19.85 -48.09 35.36
C ALA A 121 20.04 -47.27 34.07
N PRO A 122 20.17 -47.92 32.90
CA PRO A 122 20.27 -47.22 31.62
C PRO A 122 18.97 -46.45 31.34
N ALA A 123 19.12 -45.20 30.89
CA ALA A 123 17.99 -44.32 30.60
C ALA A 123 17.00 -44.93 29.59
N LYS A 124 17.51 -45.66 28.60
CA LYS A 124 16.72 -46.39 27.59
C LYS A 124 15.66 -47.30 28.21
N ASP A 125 16.04 -48.16 29.15
CA ASP A 125 15.14 -49.18 29.69
C ASP A 125 14.07 -48.54 30.57
N VAL A 126 14.44 -47.54 31.37
CA VAL A 126 13.50 -46.80 32.22
C VAL A 126 12.52 -45.99 31.37
N LEU A 127 12.98 -45.29 30.33
CA LEU A 127 12.11 -44.53 29.43
C LEU A 127 11.16 -45.44 28.64
N LYS A 128 11.67 -46.59 28.17
CA LYS A 128 10.85 -47.60 27.48
C LYS A 128 9.79 -48.20 28.40
N ASP A 129 10.14 -48.53 29.64
CA ASP A 129 9.16 -49.02 30.62
C ASP A 129 8.11 -47.95 30.93
N LEU A 130 8.51 -46.70 31.20
CA LEU A 130 7.58 -45.61 31.50
C LEU A 130 6.59 -45.35 30.35
N VAL A 131 7.04 -45.30 29.09
CA VAL A 131 6.14 -45.03 27.94
C VAL A 131 5.16 -46.18 27.70
N GLU A 132 5.58 -47.42 27.95
CA GLU A 132 4.75 -48.63 27.88
C GLU A 132 3.74 -48.66 29.02
N MET A 133 4.15 -48.38 30.25
CA MET A 133 3.27 -48.33 31.43
C MET A 133 2.23 -47.21 31.31
N CYS A 134 2.57 -46.09 30.67
CA CYS A 134 1.63 -45.02 30.34
C CYS A 134 0.53 -45.44 29.34
N ARG A 135 0.67 -46.57 28.61
CA ARG A 135 -0.44 -47.14 27.80
C ARG A 135 -1.63 -47.60 28.66
N GLY A 136 -1.42 -47.81 29.97
CA GLY A 136 -2.49 -48.19 30.88
C GLY A 136 -3.61 -47.14 31.03
N ILE A 137 -3.40 -45.88 30.62
CA ILE A 137 -4.40 -44.81 30.69
C ILE A 137 -4.86 -44.43 29.28
N GLN A 138 -6.02 -44.96 28.90
CA GLN A 138 -6.68 -44.67 27.62
C GLN A 138 -7.68 -43.51 27.68
N HIS A 139 -7.87 -42.91 28.87
CA HIS A 139 -8.75 -41.74 29.00
C HIS A 139 -8.09 -40.51 28.34
N PRO A 140 -8.72 -39.84 27.36
CA PRO A 140 -8.07 -38.82 26.55
C PRO A 140 -7.41 -37.68 27.33
N VAL A 141 -8.16 -36.96 28.17
CA VAL A 141 -7.65 -35.81 28.93
C VAL A 141 -6.54 -36.21 29.91
N ARG A 142 -6.80 -37.23 30.75
CA ARG A 142 -5.84 -37.71 31.77
C ARG A 142 -4.57 -38.29 31.15
N GLY A 143 -4.72 -39.06 30.07
CA GLY A 143 -3.61 -39.67 29.36
C GLY A 143 -2.74 -38.61 28.68
N LEU A 144 -3.35 -37.59 28.06
CA LEU A 144 -2.62 -36.48 27.45
C LEU A 144 -1.81 -35.69 28.47
N PHE A 145 -2.40 -35.31 29.62
CA PHE A 145 -1.65 -34.59 30.66
C PHE A 145 -0.57 -35.44 31.32
N LEU A 146 -0.81 -36.73 31.55
CA LEU A 146 0.22 -37.64 32.07
C LEU A 146 1.38 -37.81 31.06
N ARG A 147 1.08 -37.95 29.77
CA ARG A 147 2.11 -38.06 28.73
C ARG A 147 2.85 -36.75 28.48
N SER A 148 2.16 -35.61 28.60
CA SER A 148 2.81 -34.29 28.61
C SER A 148 3.72 -34.15 29.83
N TYR A 149 3.34 -34.69 30.98
CA TYR A 149 4.18 -34.71 32.17
C TYR A 149 5.43 -35.56 31.93
N LEU A 150 5.27 -36.77 31.39
CA LEU A 150 6.38 -37.65 31.03
C LEU A 150 7.36 -36.97 30.07
N ALA A 151 6.88 -36.31 29.01
CA ALA A 151 7.72 -35.57 28.08
C ALA A 151 8.50 -34.43 28.76
N GLN A 152 7.88 -33.72 29.71
CA GLN A 152 8.53 -32.62 30.42
C GLN A 152 9.57 -33.10 31.44
N VAL A 153 9.29 -34.22 32.10
CA VAL A 153 10.19 -34.84 33.09
C VAL A 153 11.35 -35.58 32.42
N SER A 154 11.18 -36.07 31.19
CA SER A 154 12.25 -36.75 30.44
C SER A 154 13.15 -35.81 29.64
N ARG A 155 12.74 -34.56 29.40
CA ARG A 155 13.43 -33.60 28.53
C ARG A 155 14.93 -33.41 28.81
N ASP A 156 15.34 -33.27 30.08
CA ASP A 156 16.74 -33.08 30.49
C ASP A 156 17.52 -34.40 30.64
N LYS A 157 16.91 -35.53 30.27
CA LYS A 157 17.36 -36.90 30.57
C LYS A 157 17.30 -37.80 29.35
N LEU A 158 17.06 -37.23 28.18
CA LEU A 158 17.07 -37.98 26.95
C LEU A 158 18.52 -38.36 26.59
N PRO A 159 18.73 -39.60 26.13
CA PRO A 159 20.02 -40.00 25.61
C PRO A 159 20.31 -39.21 24.31
N ASP A 160 21.38 -38.42 24.29
CA ASP A 160 21.74 -37.53 23.18
C ASP A 160 23.28 -37.47 23.03
N ILE A 161 23.78 -37.00 21.89
CA ILE A 161 25.22 -36.92 21.60
C ILE A 161 25.89 -35.96 22.58
N GLY A 162 26.89 -36.43 23.34
CA GLY A 162 27.57 -35.63 24.36
C GLY A 162 26.79 -35.45 25.67
N SER A 163 25.66 -36.14 25.84
CA SER A 163 24.88 -36.09 27.08
C SER A 163 25.46 -37.03 28.16
N GLU A 164 25.24 -36.72 29.44
CA GLU A 164 25.68 -37.57 30.56
C GLU A 164 25.03 -38.97 30.60
N TYR A 165 24.04 -39.19 29.73
CA TYR A 165 23.26 -40.41 29.58
C TYR A 165 23.56 -41.11 28.24
N GLU A 166 24.63 -40.70 27.54
CA GLU A 166 25.11 -41.34 26.34
C GLU A 166 25.48 -42.81 26.63
N GLY A 167 24.81 -43.74 25.94
CA GLY A 167 25.02 -45.18 26.02
C GLY A 167 25.78 -45.71 24.78
N ASP A 168 25.41 -46.91 24.31
CA ASP A 168 25.99 -47.51 23.09
C ASP A 168 25.61 -46.75 21.79
N ALA A 169 26.15 -47.15 20.64
CA ALA A 169 26.09 -46.43 19.35
C ALA A 169 24.69 -46.01 18.82
N ASP A 170 23.57 -46.59 19.31
CA ASP A 170 22.19 -46.31 18.86
C ASP A 170 21.39 -45.40 19.82
N THR A 171 22.08 -44.75 20.76
CA THR A 171 21.51 -43.95 21.85
C THR A 171 20.50 -42.88 21.39
N VAL A 172 20.79 -42.16 20.30
CA VAL A 172 19.92 -41.11 19.75
C VAL A 172 18.64 -41.70 19.14
N VAL A 173 18.75 -42.86 18.47
CA VAL A 173 17.62 -43.54 17.83
C VAL A 173 16.60 -43.97 18.89
N ASP A 174 17.08 -44.46 20.03
CA ASP A 174 16.21 -44.85 21.15
C ASP A 174 15.46 -43.64 21.74
N ALA A 175 16.10 -42.47 21.83
CA ALA A 175 15.48 -41.24 22.28
C ALA A 175 14.39 -40.76 21.30
N VAL A 176 14.70 -40.78 20.00
CA VAL A 176 13.76 -40.44 18.94
C VAL A 176 12.57 -41.40 18.94
N GLU A 177 12.80 -42.72 19.06
CA GLU A 177 11.73 -43.72 19.13
C GLU A 177 10.83 -43.52 20.35
N PHE A 178 11.41 -43.23 21.52
CA PHE A 178 10.64 -42.90 22.73
C PHE A 178 9.71 -41.69 22.51
N VAL A 179 10.24 -40.59 21.95
CA VAL A 179 9.45 -39.38 21.73
C VAL A 179 8.39 -39.59 20.64
N LEU A 180 8.73 -40.30 19.55
CA LEU A 180 7.78 -40.64 18.48
C LEU A 180 6.68 -41.59 18.96
N GLN A 181 7.00 -42.57 19.81
CA GLN A 181 6.03 -43.46 20.44
C GLN A 181 5.09 -42.66 21.35
N ASN A 182 5.65 -41.76 22.18
CA ASN A 182 4.83 -40.91 23.03
C ASN A 182 3.94 -39.96 22.22
N PHE A 183 4.48 -39.37 21.15
CA PHE A 183 3.74 -38.52 20.21
C PHE A 183 2.60 -39.28 19.52
N THR A 184 2.85 -40.50 19.04
CA THR A 184 1.84 -41.35 18.39
C THR A 184 0.69 -41.66 19.34
N GLU A 185 0.98 -42.05 20.58
CA GLU A 185 -0.05 -42.35 21.58
C GLU A 185 -0.79 -41.07 22.02
N MET A 186 -0.10 -39.94 22.15
CA MET A 186 -0.75 -38.65 22.41
C MET A 186 -1.66 -38.22 21.26
N ASN A 187 -1.24 -38.41 20.00
CA ASN A 187 -2.06 -38.09 18.84
C ASN A 187 -3.32 -38.98 18.79
N LYS A 188 -3.20 -40.28 19.08
CA LYS A 188 -4.37 -41.19 19.19
C LYS A 188 -5.34 -40.77 20.29
N LEU A 189 -4.84 -40.42 21.47
CA LEU A 189 -5.67 -39.93 22.57
C LEU A 189 -6.32 -38.59 22.23
N CYS A 190 -5.58 -37.69 21.57
CA CYS A 190 -6.10 -36.41 21.10
C CYS A 190 -7.20 -36.63 20.06
N TYR A 191 -7.00 -37.53 19.11
CA TYR A 191 -8.01 -37.92 18.14
C TYR A 191 -9.26 -38.49 18.82
N SER A 192 -9.09 -39.40 19.78
CA SER A 192 -10.21 -39.97 20.54
C SER A 192 -10.98 -38.90 21.34
N ALA A 193 -10.26 -37.92 21.91
CA ALA A 193 -10.88 -36.73 22.52
C ALA A 193 -11.67 -35.94 21.48
N CYS A 194 -11.03 -35.52 20.39
CA CYS A 194 -11.66 -34.73 19.33
C CYS A 194 -12.91 -35.44 18.78
N GLN A 195 -12.83 -36.74 18.49
CA GLN A 195 -13.97 -37.53 18.01
C GLN A 195 -15.11 -37.60 19.02
N SER A 196 -14.79 -37.78 20.32
CA SER A 196 -15.80 -37.79 21.38
C SER A 196 -16.50 -36.42 21.53
N PHE A 197 -15.77 -35.32 21.31
CA PHE A 197 -16.32 -33.97 21.33
C PHE A 197 -17.12 -33.64 20.05
N ILE A 198 -16.66 -34.07 18.88
CA ILE A 198 -17.37 -33.90 17.60
C ILE A 198 -18.69 -34.66 17.59
N LEU A 199 -18.73 -35.91 18.09
CA LEU A 199 -19.96 -36.70 18.24
C LEU A 199 -21.00 -36.03 19.17
N LEU A 200 -20.56 -35.21 20.13
CA LEU A 200 -21.44 -34.42 21.00
C LEU A 200 -21.87 -33.08 20.38
N ALA A 201 -21.17 -32.62 19.34
CA ALA A 201 -21.43 -31.38 18.61
C ALA A 201 -22.31 -31.57 17.36
N ASP A 202 -22.52 -32.81 16.92
CA ASP A 202 -23.30 -33.12 15.73
C ASP A 202 -24.83 -32.97 15.96
N PRO A 203 -25.54 -32.07 15.24
CA PRO A 203 -26.95 -31.78 15.49
C PRO A 203 -27.89 -32.98 15.24
N GLU A 204 -27.58 -33.82 14.24
CA GLU A 204 -28.42 -34.96 13.84
C GLU A 204 -28.37 -36.12 14.84
N LEU A 205 -27.20 -36.40 15.43
CA LEU A 205 -27.06 -37.42 16.48
C LEU A 205 -27.58 -36.95 17.85
N ARG A 206 -27.54 -35.64 18.15
CA ARG A 206 -28.21 -35.07 19.34
C ARG A 206 -29.71 -35.32 19.35
N LEU A 207 -30.33 -35.33 18.17
CA LEU A 207 -31.74 -35.67 17.98
C LEU A 207 -32.01 -37.15 18.31
N ALA A 208 -31.08 -38.04 17.92
CA ALA A 208 -31.19 -39.49 18.16
C ALA A 208 -30.97 -39.91 19.64
N VAL A 209 -30.24 -39.11 20.42
CA VAL A 209 -29.94 -39.37 21.85
C VAL A 209 -30.86 -38.56 22.81
N GLY A 210 -31.85 -37.84 22.29
CA GLY A 210 -32.90 -37.22 23.10
C GLY A 210 -32.48 -35.99 23.92
N LEU A 211 -31.41 -35.29 23.52
CA LEU A 211 -30.96 -34.03 24.13
C LEU A 211 -31.48 -32.80 23.37
N SER A 212 -32.66 -32.92 22.76
CA SER A 212 -33.32 -31.84 22.00
C SER A 212 -34.15 -30.97 22.93
N GLY A 213 -33.53 -29.96 23.52
CA GLY A 213 -34.27 -28.97 24.30
C GLY A 213 -33.44 -27.71 24.59
N LEU A 214 -33.66 -26.67 23.78
CA LEU A 214 -33.30 -25.26 24.02
C LEU A 214 -31.84 -24.87 23.77
N GLN A 215 -31.47 -24.47 22.54
CA GLN A 215 -30.46 -23.42 22.32
C GLN A 215 -30.45 -22.89 20.86
N GLY A 216 -30.22 -21.59 20.68
CA GLY A 216 -30.18 -20.93 19.37
C GLY A 216 -28.78 -20.89 18.74
N PRO A 217 -28.67 -20.64 17.41
CA PRO A 217 -27.46 -20.85 16.60
C PRO A 217 -26.24 -19.99 16.99
N ALA A 218 -26.44 -18.82 17.60
CA ALA A 218 -25.34 -17.96 18.04
C ALA A 218 -24.62 -18.48 19.31
N ARG A 219 -25.36 -19.06 20.27
CA ARG A 219 -24.77 -19.63 21.51
C ARG A 219 -24.09 -20.97 21.27
N GLU A 220 -24.54 -21.73 20.28
CA GLU A 220 -23.88 -22.97 19.85
C GLU A 220 -22.56 -22.70 19.14
N LYS A 221 -22.43 -21.56 18.44
CA LYS A 221 -21.17 -21.12 17.83
C LYS A 221 -20.14 -20.75 18.90
N GLU A 222 -20.53 -19.96 19.89
CA GLU A 222 -19.67 -19.56 21.01
C GLU A 222 -19.24 -20.76 21.87
N LYS A 223 -20.16 -21.71 22.12
CA LYS A 223 -19.85 -22.96 22.83
C LYS A 223 -18.89 -23.86 22.04
N ARG A 224 -19.08 -23.99 20.72
CA ARG A 224 -18.14 -24.69 19.83
C ARG A 224 -16.78 -24.00 19.77
N GLU A 225 -16.72 -22.67 19.72
CA GLU A 225 -15.44 -21.93 19.73
C GLU A 225 -14.69 -22.12 21.06
N LYS A 226 -15.41 -22.19 22.18
CA LYS A 226 -14.85 -22.49 23.50
C LYS A 226 -14.35 -23.93 23.61
N GLU A 227 -15.15 -24.92 23.18
CA GLU A 227 -14.74 -26.33 23.09
C GLU A 227 -13.53 -26.50 22.14
N ARG A 228 -13.50 -25.75 21.03
CA ARG A 228 -12.36 -25.70 20.10
C ARG A 228 -11.10 -25.05 20.72
N SER A 229 -11.24 -24.05 21.58
CA SER A 229 -10.13 -23.48 22.37
C SER A 229 -9.57 -24.50 23.37
N GLU A 230 -10.45 -25.25 24.04
CA GLU A 230 -10.06 -26.29 25.00
C GLU A 230 -9.33 -27.46 24.33
N LEU A 231 -9.72 -27.81 23.09
CA LEU A 231 -9.00 -28.77 22.25
C LEU A 231 -7.62 -28.24 21.82
N ARG A 232 -7.44 -26.92 21.64
CA ARG A 232 -6.11 -26.35 21.33
C ARG A 232 -5.11 -26.60 22.45
N ASP A 233 -5.49 -26.48 23.73
CA ASP A 233 -4.57 -26.74 24.85
C ASP A 233 -4.11 -28.20 24.89
N LEU A 234 -5.00 -29.12 24.53
CA LEU A 234 -4.69 -30.54 24.39
C LEU A 234 -3.73 -30.78 23.23
N VAL A 235 -3.97 -30.17 22.07
CA VAL A 235 -3.10 -30.30 20.88
C VAL A 235 -1.75 -29.61 21.11
N ILE A 236 -1.69 -28.47 21.81
CA ILE A 236 -0.45 -27.81 22.24
C ILE A 236 0.40 -28.78 23.06
N SER A 237 -0.24 -29.57 23.94
CA SER A 237 0.46 -30.57 24.74
C SER A 237 1.05 -31.69 23.87
N VAL A 238 0.41 -32.05 22.75
CA VAL A 238 0.99 -32.96 21.75
C VAL A 238 2.19 -32.30 21.06
N GLY A 239 2.09 -31.02 20.70
CA GLY A 239 3.16 -30.23 20.07
C GLY A 239 4.43 -30.10 20.91
N LYS A 240 4.34 -30.23 22.25
CA LYS A 240 5.52 -30.28 23.13
C LYS A 240 6.48 -31.42 22.78
N ASN A 241 5.98 -32.56 22.29
CA ASN A 241 6.88 -33.64 21.84
C ASN A 241 7.68 -33.23 20.60
N LEU A 242 7.08 -32.47 19.68
CA LEU A 242 7.80 -31.95 18.52
C LEU A 242 8.90 -30.97 18.95
N HIS A 243 8.61 -30.13 19.96
CA HIS A 243 9.62 -29.25 20.54
C HIS A 243 10.77 -30.01 21.21
N VAL A 244 10.47 -31.12 21.89
CA VAL A 244 11.51 -32.00 22.45
C VAL A 244 12.34 -32.62 21.32
N LEU A 245 11.73 -33.09 20.22
CA LEU A 245 12.48 -33.59 19.06
C LEU A 245 13.43 -32.53 18.50
N SER A 246 13.01 -31.27 18.33
CA SER A 246 13.89 -30.22 17.82
C SER A 246 15.09 -29.86 18.70
N GLN A 247 15.09 -30.31 19.96
CA GLN A 247 16.14 -30.01 20.93
C GLN A 247 17.18 -31.10 21.05
N ILE A 248 16.94 -32.26 20.43
CA ILE A 248 17.90 -33.35 20.39
C ILE A 248 18.96 -32.96 19.34
N GLU A 249 20.18 -32.69 19.79
CA GLU A 249 21.28 -32.25 18.92
C GLU A 249 21.67 -33.36 17.93
N GLY A 250 21.53 -34.63 18.31
CA GLY A 250 21.82 -35.77 17.46
C GLY A 250 20.86 -36.03 16.29
N ILE A 251 19.82 -35.21 16.10
CA ILE A 251 18.95 -35.35 14.91
C ILE A 251 19.62 -34.67 13.72
N ASP A 252 20.41 -35.46 12.98
CA ASP A 252 20.95 -35.08 11.68
C ASP A 252 19.84 -34.97 10.61
N LEU A 253 20.16 -34.27 9.52
CA LEU A 253 19.28 -34.08 8.36
C LEU A 253 18.74 -35.40 7.79
N ASP A 254 19.59 -36.42 7.69
CA ASP A 254 19.23 -37.73 7.15
C ASP A 254 18.23 -38.45 8.07
N MET A 255 18.46 -38.40 9.38
CA MET A 255 17.55 -38.97 10.39
C MET A 255 16.19 -38.28 10.35
N TYR A 256 16.19 -36.94 10.20
CA TYR A 256 14.96 -36.17 10.07
C TYR A 256 14.16 -36.55 8.82
N LYS A 257 14.85 -36.65 7.68
CA LYS A 257 14.27 -36.94 6.36
C LYS A 257 13.72 -38.36 6.26
N GLU A 258 14.44 -39.36 6.75
CA GLU A 258 14.07 -40.76 6.60
C GLU A 258 13.13 -41.27 7.69
N THR A 259 13.26 -40.77 8.93
CA THR A 259 12.59 -41.37 10.09
C THR A 259 11.60 -40.41 10.76
N VAL A 260 12.04 -39.21 11.16
CA VAL A 260 11.23 -38.32 12.00
C VAL A 260 10.05 -37.73 11.24
N LEU A 261 10.32 -37.05 10.11
CA LEU A 261 9.29 -36.33 9.36
C LEU A 261 8.22 -37.28 8.78
N PRO A 262 8.56 -38.40 8.12
CA PRO A 262 7.55 -39.30 7.56
C PRO A 262 6.61 -39.87 8.64
N ARG A 263 7.15 -40.28 9.79
CA ARG A 263 6.33 -40.79 10.90
C ARG A 263 5.44 -39.73 11.51
N VAL A 264 5.92 -38.50 11.67
CA VAL A 264 5.10 -37.40 12.18
C VAL A 264 3.97 -37.07 11.18
N LEU A 265 4.29 -36.96 9.89
CA LEU A 265 3.29 -36.66 8.85
C LEU A 265 2.24 -37.77 8.71
N GLU A 266 2.64 -39.04 8.82
CA GLU A 266 1.70 -40.16 8.84
C GLU A 266 0.66 -39.99 9.96
N GLN A 267 1.09 -39.60 11.16
CA GLN A 267 0.19 -39.34 12.27
C GLN A 267 -0.72 -38.13 12.04
N VAL A 268 -0.22 -37.07 11.39
CA VAL A 268 -1.02 -35.88 11.06
C VAL A 268 -2.11 -36.20 10.04
N VAL A 269 -1.75 -36.90 8.95
CA VAL A 269 -2.69 -37.30 7.91
C VAL A 269 -3.75 -38.27 8.48
N ASN A 270 -3.34 -39.22 9.31
CA ASN A 270 -4.25 -40.19 9.92
C ASN A 270 -5.22 -39.58 10.97
N CYS A 271 -4.87 -38.44 11.58
CA CYS A 271 -5.69 -37.80 12.60
C CYS A 271 -7.05 -37.31 12.04
N LYS A 272 -7.19 -37.02 10.74
CA LYS A 272 -8.45 -36.59 10.08
C LYS A 272 -9.26 -35.50 10.81
N ASP A 273 -8.64 -34.76 11.73
CA ASP A 273 -9.26 -33.70 12.54
C ASP A 273 -8.74 -32.33 12.08
N GLU A 274 -9.65 -31.40 11.85
CA GLU A 274 -9.34 -30.07 11.28
C GLU A 274 -8.34 -29.29 12.16
N ILE A 275 -8.52 -29.33 13.47
CA ILE A 275 -7.78 -28.50 14.43
C ILE A 275 -6.41 -29.10 14.70
N ALA A 276 -6.37 -30.42 14.90
CA ALA A 276 -5.12 -31.15 15.09
C ALA A 276 -4.24 -31.06 13.83
N GLN A 277 -4.82 -31.24 12.63
CA GLN A 277 -4.05 -31.11 11.39
C GLN A 277 -3.49 -29.71 11.19
N TYR A 278 -4.32 -28.68 11.39
CA TYR A 278 -3.87 -27.29 11.30
C TYR A 278 -2.72 -26.99 12.26
N TYR A 279 -2.90 -27.30 13.55
CA TYR A 279 -1.91 -26.96 14.58
C TYR A 279 -0.64 -27.80 14.46
N LEU A 280 -0.73 -29.10 14.20
CA LEU A 280 0.44 -29.96 14.09
C LEU A 280 1.29 -29.57 12.86
N MET A 281 0.67 -29.25 11.73
CA MET A 281 1.41 -28.75 10.56
C MET A 281 2.09 -27.40 10.85
N ASP A 282 1.38 -26.47 11.50
CA ASP A 282 1.95 -25.19 11.92
C ASP A 282 3.10 -25.37 12.93
N CYS A 283 2.97 -26.34 13.84
CA CYS A 283 3.99 -26.68 14.83
C CYS A 283 5.24 -27.27 14.16
N ILE A 284 5.10 -28.16 13.18
CA ILE A 284 6.24 -28.67 12.39
C ILE A 284 6.99 -27.50 11.74
N ILE A 285 6.26 -26.58 11.11
CA ILE A 285 6.85 -25.41 10.45
C ILE A 285 7.55 -24.50 11.46
N GLN A 286 7.01 -24.30 12.66
CA GLN A 286 7.59 -23.41 13.68
C GLN A 286 8.79 -24.01 14.41
N VAL A 287 8.76 -25.31 14.68
CA VAL A 287 9.69 -25.95 15.62
C VAL A 287 10.99 -26.40 14.96
N PHE A 288 10.92 -26.90 13.72
CA PHE A 288 12.13 -27.39 13.03
C PHE A 288 12.88 -26.27 12.29
N PRO A 289 14.21 -26.42 12.07
CA PRO A 289 15.03 -25.47 11.32
C PRO A 289 14.65 -25.35 9.84
N ASP A 290 14.97 -24.20 9.24
CA ASP A 290 14.66 -23.90 7.83
C ASP A 290 15.43 -24.78 6.84
N GLU A 291 16.66 -25.17 7.17
CA GLU A 291 17.49 -26.10 6.40
C GLU A 291 16.79 -27.45 6.20
N TYR A 292 16.11 -27.94 7.25
CA TYR A 292 15.41 -29.22 7.22
C TYR A 292 14.17 -29.11 6.36
N HIS A 293 13.44 -27.99 6.46
CA HIS A 293 12.28 -27.71 5.60
C HIS A 293 12.68 -27.65 4.13
N LEU A 294 13.79 -26.99 3.79
CA LEU A 294 14.27 -26.87 2.41
C LEU A 294 14.53 -28.26 1.79
N GLN A 295 15.25 -29.13 2.49
CA GLN A 295 15.61 -30.45 1.97
C GLN A 295 14.44 -31.46 1.96
N THR A 296 13.42 -31.23 2.80
CA THR A 296 12.24 -32.10 2.91
C THR A 296 10.97 -31.52 2.30
N LEU A 297 11.08 -30.41 1.55
CA LEU A 297 9.97 -29.72 0.88
C LEU A 297 9.05 -30.67 0.12
N ASP A 298 9.59 -31.65 -0.60
CA ASP A 298 8.76 -32.58 -1.41
C ASP A 298 7.86 -33.46 -0.54
N VAL A 299 8.40 -34.00 0.56
CA VAL A 299 7.65 -34.85 1.51
C VAL A 299 6.62 -34.02 2.27
N LEU A 300 7.00 -32.83 2.75
CA LEU A 300 6.12 -31.92 3.48
C LEU A 300 4.97 -31.41 2.58
N LEU A 301 5.30 -31.00 1.35
CA LEU A 301 4.31 -30.50 0.39
C LEU A 301 3.36 -31.60 -0.09
N GLY A 302 3.84 -32.86 -0.19
CA GLY A 302 3.04 -34.03 -0.52
C GLY A 302 1.97 -34.39 0.51
N ALA A 303 2.10 -33.91 1.76
CA ALA A 303 1.13 -34.15 2.82
C ALA A 303 -0.08 -33.20 2.75
N PHE A 304 0.07 -31.96 2.27
CA PHE A 304 -1.03 -30.97 2.25
C PHE A 304 -2.27 -31.41 1.46
N PRO A 305 -2.17 -32.02 0.26
CA PRO A 305 -3.35 -32.52 -0.46
C PRO A 305 -4.11 -33.65 0.25
N GLN A 306 -3.49 -34.30 1.25
CA GLN A 306 -4.09 -35.41 2.00
C GLN A 306 -4.83 -34.93 3.27
N LEU A 307 -4.73 -33.64 3.60
CA LEU A 307 -5.42 -33.05 4.74
C LEU A 307 -6.91 -32.86 4.45
N GLN A 308 -7.70 -32.69 5.51
CA GLN A 308 -9.14 -32.44 5.37
C GLN A 308 -9.40 -31.12 4.62
N PRO A 309 -10.42 -31.04 3.73
CA PRO A 309 -10.75 -29.83 2.99
C PRO A 309 -11.08 -28.60 3.85
N THR A 310 -11.53 -28.82 5.09
CA THR A 310 -11.89 -27.74 6.03
C THR A 310 -10.68 -27.11 6.72
N VAL A 311 -9.49 -27.72 6.62
CA VAL A 311 -8.26 -27.20 7.23
C VAL A 311 -7.85 -25.91 6.54
N ASP A 312 -7.44 -24.90 7.32
CA ASP A 312 -6.95 -23.62 6.82
C ASP A 312 -5.52 -23.72 6.26
N ILE A 313 -5.36 -24.53 5.20
CA ILE A 313 -4.08 -24.81 4.53
C ILE A 313 -3.42 -23.52 4.03
N LYS A 314 -4.22 -22.53 3.62
CA LYS A 314 -3.72 -21.24 3.12
C LYS A 314 -2.78 -20.58 4.13
N THR A 315 -3.12 -20.57 5.41
CA THR A 315 -2.38 -19.86 6.46
C THR A 315 -1.08 -20.59 6.77
N VAL A 316 -1.14 -21.92 6.82
CA VAL A 316 0.02 -22.79 7.09
C VAL A 316 1.05 -22.69 5.95
N LEU A 317 0.61 -22.81 4.69
CA LEU A 317 1.50 -22.67 3.53
C LEU A 317 2.05 -21.25 3.38
N SER A 318 1.25 -20.22 3.67
CA SER A 318 1.72 -18.82 3.63
C SER A 318 2.84 -18.59 4.64
N ARG A 319 2.71 -19.12 5.87
CA ARG A 319 3.76 -19.06 6.90
C ARG A 319 5.03 -19.80 6.50
N LEU A 320 4.91 -20.98 5.87
CA LEU A 320 6.07 -21.71 5.35
C LEU A 320 6.82 -20.86 4.31
N MET A 321 6.09 -20.28 3.35
CA MET A 321 6.69 -19.43 2.31
C MET A 321 7.33 -18.16 2.88
N GLU A 322 6.67 -17.51 3.85
CA GLU A 322 7.21 -16.33 4.53
C GLU A 322 8.49 -16.67 5.29
N ARG A 323 8.51 -17.80 6.00
CA ARG A 323 9.68 -18.25 6.76
C ARG A 323 10.87 -18.56 5.84
N LEU A 324 10.63 -19.30 4.75
CA LEU A 324 11.66 -19.58 3.75
C LEU A 324 12.14 -18.30 3.03
N SER A 325 11.24 -17.35 2.78
CA SER A 325 11.59 -16.03 2.21
C SER A 325 12.50 -15.23 3.16
N ASN A 326 12.21 -15.23 4.46
CA ASN A 326 13.03 -14.57 5.47
C ASN A 326 14.39 -15.24 5.65
N TYR A 327 14.44 -16.57 5.54
CA TYR A 327 15.68 -17.35 5.58
C TYR A 327 16.59 -17.02 4.38
N ALA A 328 16.02 -16.97 3.17
CA ALA A 328 16.74 -16.54 1.97
C ALA A 328 17.24 -15.08 2.07
N ALA A 329 16.48 -14.19 2.71
CA ALA A 329 16.90 -12.80 2.96
C ALA A 329 18.04 -12.69 3.98
N SER A 330 18.10 -13.60 4.95
CA SER A 330 19.09 -13.58 6.04
C SER A 330 20.41 -14.23 5.64
N SER A 331 20.41 -15.15 4.66
CA SER A 331 21.57 -15.95 4.28
C SER A 331 21.71 -16.05 2.76
N ALA A 332 22.48 -15.12 2.17
CA ALA A 332 22.72 -15.08 0.73
C ALA A 332 23.45 -16.32 0.19
N ASP A 333 24.21 -17.01 1.04
CA ASP A 333 24.97 -18.22 0.70
C ASP A 333 24.07 -19.44 0.43
N VAL A 334 22.80 -19.41 0.86
CA VAL A 334 21.85 -20.53 0.72
C VAL A 334 21.00 -20.41 -0.56
N LEU A 335 21.02 -19.26 -1.24
CA LEU A 335 20.31 -19.04 -2.51
C LEU A 335 20.61 -20.10 -3.60
N PRO A 336 21.85 -20.60 -3.75
CA PRO A 336 22.14 -21.70 -4.67
C PRO A 336 21.45 -23.02 -4.29
N GLU A 337 21.24 -23.29 -3.00
CA GLU A 337 20.55 -24.50 -2.54
C GLU A 337 19.05 -24.46 -2.90
N PHE A 338 18.42 -23.28 -2.81
CA PHE A 338 17.04 -23.09 -3.27
C PHE A 338 16.86 -23.41 -4.76
N LEU A 339 17.85 -23.06 -5.58
CA LEU A 339 17.89 -23.39 -7.01
C LEU A 339 18.11 -24.89 -7.25
N GLN A 340 19.01 -25.52 -6.49
CA GLN A 340 19.27 -26.96 -6.59
C GLN A 340 18.05 -27.81 -6.18
N VAL A 341 17.32 -27.38 -5.17
CA VAL A 341 16.14 -28.08 -4.65
C VAL A 341 14.90 -27.82 -5.53
N GLU A 342 14.98 -26.88 -6.47
CA GLU A 342 13.86 -26.38 -7.28
C GLU A 342 12.65 -25.97 -6.42
N ALA A 343 12.89 -25.21 -5.35
CA ALA A 343 11.86 -24.87 -4.36
C ALA A 343 10.62 -24.22 -5.00
N PHE A 344 10.81 -23.35 -6.00
CA PHE A 344 9.71 -22.73 -6.75
C PHE A 344 8.83 -23.74 -7.49
N SER A 345 9.43 -24.69 -8.23
CA SER A 345 8.66 -25.65 -9.03
C SER A 345 7.84 -26.56 -8.11
N LYS A 346 8.44 -26.99 -6.99
CA LYS A 346 7.76 -27.79 -5.95
C LYS A 346 6.62 -27.04 -5.29
N LEU A 347 6.84 -25.79 -4.86
CA LEU A 347 5.80 -24.96 -4.25
C LEU A 347 4.65 -24.67 -5.21
N ASN A 348 4.95 -24.32 -6.47
CA ASN A 348 3.93 -24.04 -7.48
C ASN A 348 3.09 -25.28 -7.80
N ASN A 349 3.74 -26.44 -7.98
CA ASN A 349 3.05 -27.72 -8.19
C ASN A 349 2.21 -28.14 -6.97
N ALA A 350 2.71 -27.91 -5.77
CA ALA A 350 1.99 -28.23 -4.53
C ALA A 350 0.74 -27.35 -4.37
N ILE A 351 0.86 -26.03 -4.60
CA ILE A 351 -0.29 -25.11 -4.58
C ILE A 351 -1.32 -25.55 -5.63
N GLY A 352 -0.89 -25.92 -6.83
CA GLY A 352 -1.76 -26.49 -7.86
C GLY A 352 -2.54 -27.72 -7.37
N LYS A 353 -1.84 -28.70 -6.79
CA LYS A 353 -2.45 -29.93 -6.22
C LYS A 353 -3.38 -29.65 -5.04
N VAL A 354 -3.03 -28.70 -4.17
CA VAL A 354 -3.87 -28.31 -3.01
C VAL A 354 -5.17 -27.66 -3.48
N ILE A 355 -5.09 -26.79 -4.50
CA ILE A 355 -6.28 -26.17 -5.09
C ILE A 355 -7.17 -27.22 -5.78
N GLU A 356 -6.58 -28.23 -6.42
CA GLU A 356 -7.34 -29.35 -7.01
C GLU A 356 -7.98 -30.26 -5.96
N ALA A 357 -7.30 -30.49 -4.83
CA ALA A 357 -7.81 -31.29 -3.72
C ALA A 357 -8.91 -30.57 -2.92
N GLN A 358 -8.98 -29.24 -2.96
CA GLN A 358 -9.98 -28.43 -2.25
C GLN A 358 -10.87 -27.61 -3.22
N PRO A 359 -11.96 -28.20 -3.76
CA PRO A 359 -12.84 -27.50 -4.69
C PRO A 359 -13.61 -26.33 -4.06
N ASP A 360 -13.85 -26.38 -2.74
CA ASP A 360 -14.59 -25.35 -1.99
C ASP A 360 -13.70 -24.20 -1.47
N MET A 361 -12.41 -24.14 -1.85
CA MET A 361 -11.52 -23.08 -1.37
C MET A 361 -12.00 -21.69 -1.86
N PRO A 362 -12.18 -20.71 -0.95
CA PRO A 362 -12.53 -19.34 -1.33
C PRO A 362 -11.48 -18.73 -2.26
N ILE A 363 -11.91 -17.90 -3.22
CA ILE A 363 -11.00 -17.25 -4.17
C ILE A 363 -9.95 -16.40 -3.46
N LEU A 364 -10.34 -15.76 -2.36
CA LEU A 364 -9.43 -15.05 -1.47
C LEU A 364 -8.26 -15.94 -1.01
N GLY A 365 -8.53 -17.19 -0.62
CA GLY A 365 -7.50 -18.13 -0.18
C GLY A 365 -6.52 -18.49 -1.30
N VAL A 366 -7.04 -18.71 -2.51
CA VAL A 366 -6.22 -18.98 -3.70
C VAL A 366 -5.31 -17.79 -4.02
N ILE A 367 -5.86 -16.57 -4.01
CA ILE A 367 -5.09 -15.33 -4.25
C ILE A 367 -4.01 -15.15 -3.17
N THR A 368 -4.34 -15.40 -1.90
CA THR A 368 -3.36 -15.29 -0.80
C THR A 368 -2.20 -16.26 -0.94
N LEU A 369 -2.47 -17.50 -1.38
CA LEU A 369 -1.42 -18.49 -1.65
C LEU A 369 -0.49 -18.03 -2.77
N TYR A 370 -1.05 -17.57 -3.89
CA TYR A 370 -0.24 -17.07 -5.00
C TYR A 370 0.47 -15.75 -4.68
N SER A 371 -0.10 -14.90 -3.82
CA SER A 371 0.54 -13.68 -3.31
C SER A 371 1.76 -14.00 -2.44
N SER A 372 1.63 -15.00 -1.57
CA SER A 372 2.74 -15.51 -0.78
C SER A 372 3.81 -16.14 -1.68
N LEU A 373 3.41 -16.91 -2.70
CA LEU A 373 4.33 -17.50 -3.68
C LEU A 373 5.05 -16.44 -4.52
N LEU A 374 4.36 -15.39 -4.96
CA LEU A 374 4.95 -14.29 -5.71
C LEU A 374 5.93 -13.54 -4.84
N THR A 375 5.57 -13.23 -3.59
CA THR A 375 6.45 -12.57 -2.63
C THR A 375 7.71 -13.40 -2.39
N PHE A 376 7.57 -14.71 -2.19
CA PHE A 376 8.70 -15.64 -2.09
C PHE A 376 9.58 -15.60 -3.35
N THR A 377 8.98 -15.68 -4.53
CA THR A 377 9.70 -15.69 -5.82
C THR A 377 10.49 -14.40 -6.02
N LEU A 378 9.89 -13.25 -5.70
CA LEU A 378 10.55 -11.94 -5.83
C LEU A 378 11.71 -11.75 -4.84
N HIS A 379 11.69 -12.44 -3.68
CA HIS A 379 12.77 -12.39 -2.71
C HIS A 379 13.90 -13.38 -3.04
N VAL A 380 13.57 -14.60 -3.43
CA VAL A 380 14.55 -15.67 -3.67
C VAL A 380 15.15 -15.60 -5.08
N HIS A 381 14.36 -15.21 -6.08
CA HIS A 381 14.76 -15.16 -7.49
C HIS A 381 14.39 -13.83 -8.15
N PRO A 382 15.02 -12.70 -7.76
CA PRO A 382 14.73 -11.39 -8.33
C PRO A 382 15.04 -11.31 -9.84
N ASP A 383 15.98 -12.10 -10.35
CA ASP A 383 16.38 -12.03 -11.77
C ASP A 383 15.49 -12.87 -12.71
N ARG A 384 14.65 -13.77 -12.17
CA ARG A 384 13.84 -14.72 -12.97
C ARG A 384 12.40 -14.25 -13.13
N LEU A 385 12.20 -13.35 -14.08
CA LEU A 385 10.88 -12.84 -14.48
C LEU A 385 9.93 -13.96 -14.95
N ASP A 386 10.46 -15.05 -15.52
CA ASP A 386 9.67 -16.19 -15.97
C ASP A 386 8.83 -16.80 -14.84
N TYR A 387 9.38 -16.88 -13.61
CA TYR A 387 8.69 -17.45 -12.46
C TYR A 387 7.57 -16.54 -11.98
N ALA A 388 7.80 -15.22 -11.94
CA ALA A 388 6.75 -14.26 -11.65
C ALA A 388 5.62 -14.31 -12.69
N ASP A 389 5.95 -14.40 -13.98
CA ASP A 389 4.95 -14.50 -15.06
C ASP A 389 4.16 -15.83 -14.99
N GLN A 390 4.80 -16.93 -14.59
CA GLN A 390 4.12 -18.21 -14.36
C GLN A 390 3.11 -18.14 -13.20
N VAL A 391 3.46 -17.48 -12.10
CA VAL A 391 2.53 -17.28 -10.96
C VAL A 391 1.33 -16.44 -11.38
N LEU A 392 1.58 -15.31 -12.06
CA LEU A 392 0.50 -14.47 -12.59
C LEU A 392 -0.37 -15.24 -13.59
N GLY A 393 0.24 -15.98 -14.51
CA GLY A 393 -0.48 -16.84 -15.46
C GLY A 393 -1.32 -17.93 -14.79
N ALA A 394 -0.82 -18.54 -13.71
CA ALA A 394 -1.57 -19.51 -12.92
C ALA A 394 -2.77 -18.87 -12.21
N CYS A 395 -2.61 -17.66 -11.66
CA CYS A 395 -3.72 -16.88 -11.13
C CYS A 395 -4.77 -16.57 -12.19
N VAL A 396 -4.35 -16.05 -13.36
CA VAL A 396 -5.26 -15.72 -14.48
C VAL A 396 -6.08 -16.95 -14.88
N LYS A 397 -5.45 -18.12 -15.05
CA LYS A 397 -6.16 -19.36 -15.41
C LYS A 397 -7.21 -19.80 -14.38
N LYS A 398 -7.00 -19.50 -13.10
CA LYS A 398 -7.98 -19.81 -12.04
C LYS A 398 -9.07 -18.74 -11.92
N LEU A 399 -8.79 -17.51 -12.34
CA LEU A 399 -9.76 -16.41 -12.39
C LEU A 399 -10.61 -16.44 -13.67
N SER A 400 -10.09 -16.97 -14.79
CA SER A 400 -10.75 -16.98 -16.11
C SER A 400 -12.02 -17.86 -16.23
N GLY A 401 -12.59 -18.30 -15.10
CA GLY A 401 -13.80 -19.12 -15.03
C GLY A 401 -14.82 -18.68 -13.97
N LYS A 402 -14.63 -17.53 -13.30
CA LYS A 402 -15.57 -16.99 -12.30
C LYS A 402 -15.95 -15.55 -12.67
N GLU A 403 -17.20 -15.16 -12.40
CA GLU A 403 -17.69 -13.78 -12.61
C GLU A 403 -16.86 -12.77 -11.81
N LYS A 404 -16.88 -11.51 -12.28
CA LYS A 404 -16.08 -10.39 -11.73
C LYS A 404 -16.10 -10.39 -10.20
N LEU A 405 -14.93 -10.21 -9.59
CA LEU A 405 -14.75 -10.29 -8.14
C LEU A 405 -15.41 -9.08 -7.43
N GLU A 406 -16.52 -9.30 -6.74
CA GLU A 406 -17.20 -8.27 -5.94
C GLU A 406 -16.67 -8.16 -4.49
N ASP A 407 -15.83 -9.10 -4.03
CA ASP A 407 -15.34 -9.12 -2.64
C ASP A 407 -14.20 -8.11 -2.41
N LYS A 408 -14.49 -7.05 -1.64
CA LYS A 408 -13.55 -5.99 -1.23
C LYS A 408 -12.27 -6.50 -0.54
N LYS A 409 -12.28 -7.69 0.07
CA LYS A 409 -11.06 -8.28 0.66
C LYS A 409 -10.18 -8.94 -0.38
N ALA A 410 -10.78 -9.57 -1.38
CA ALA A 410 -10.07 -10.18 -2.49
C ALA A 410 -9.41 -9.10 -3.37
N THR A 411 -10.11 -7.99 -3.63
CA THR A 411 -9.55 -6.86 -4.40
C THR A 411 -8.32 -6.24 -3.72
N LYS A 412 -8.35 -6.05 -2.40
CA LYS A 412 -7.15 -5.59 -1.64
C LYS A 412 -5.96 -6.53 -1.76
N GLN A 413 -6.18 -7.84 -1.68
CA GLN A 413 -5.12 -8.84 -1.82
C GLN A 413 -4.58 -8.88 -3.25
N ILE A 414 -5.44 -8.65 -4.24
CA ILE A 414 -5.03 -8.52 -5.63
C ILE A 414 -4.16 -7.29 -5.84
N VAL A 415 -4.54 -6.14 -5.29
CA VAL A 415 -3.73 -4.93 -5.37
C VAL A 415 -2.35 -5.18 -4.74
N ALA A 416 -2.29 -5.87 -3.59
CA ALA A 416 -1.02 -6.26 -2.97
C ALA A 416 -0.19 -7.23 -3.84
N LEU A 417 -0.84 -8.18 -4.53
CA LEU A 417 -0.18 -9.09 -5.46
C LEU A 417 0.46 -8.33 -6.63
N LEU A 418 -0.24 -7.36 -7.21
CA LEU A 418 0.23 -6.59 -8.36
C LEU A 418 1.22 -5.48 -7.96
N SER A 419 1.13 -4.97 -6.73
CA SER A 419 2.08 -3.97 -6.21
C SER A 419 3.43 -4.60 -5.84
N ALA A 420 3.47 -5.87 -5.42
CA ALA A 420 4.70 -6.53 -5.00
C ALA A 420 5.82 -6.54 -6.07
N PRO A 421 5.55 -6.85 -7.35
CA PRO A 421 6.54 -6.67 -8.42
C PRO A 421 6.96 -5.21 -8.61
N LEU A 422 6.03 -4.25 -8.52
CA LEU A 422 6.30 -2.82 -8.73
C LEU A 422 7.16 -2.22 -7.62
N ASP A 423 7.06 -2.73 -6.40
CA ASP A 423 7.87 -2.29 -5.26
C ASP A 423 9.29 -2.86 -5.31
N LYS A 424 9.47 -4.06 -5.87
CA LYS A 424 10.77 -4.74 -5.94
C LYS A 424 11.57 -4.38 -7.19
N TYR A 425 10.93 -4.31 -8.35
CA TYR A 425 11.59 -3.89 -9.58
C TYR A 425 11.65 -2.36 -9.62
N ASN A 426 12.84 -1.80 -9.38
CA ASN A 426 13.08 -0.36 -9.51
C ASN A 426 12.73 0.18 -10.92
N ASP A 427 12.74 -0.69 -11.93
CA ASP A 427 12.35 -0.38 -13.30
C ASP A 427 11.02 -1.06 -13.68
N ILE A 428 9.99 -0.23 -13.82
CA ILE A 428 8.63 -0.64 -14.22
C ILE A 428 8.62 -1.22 -15.63
N VAL A 429 9.59 -0.87 -16.47
CA VAL A 429 9.76 -1.50 -17.79
C VAL A 429 9.93 -3.03 -17.64
N THR A 430 10.50 -3.49 -16.53
CA THR A 430 10.66 -4.92 -16.24
C THR A 430 9.33 -5.59 -15.86
N ALA A 431 8.49 -4.89 -15.10
CA ALA A 431 7.14 -5.35 -14.78
C ALA A 431 6.22 -5.35 -16.02
N LEU A 432 6.36 -4.34 -16.90
CA LEU A 432 5.62 -4.25 -18.17
C LEU A 432 5.99 -5.33 -19.18
N LYS A 433 7.16 -5.98 -19.03
CA LYS A 433 7.54 -7.14 -19.86
C LYS A 433 6.78 -8.42 -19.50
N LEU A 434 6.10 -8.46 -18.36
CA LEU A 434 5.33 -9.63 -17.92
C LEU A 434 4.09 -9.78 -18.80
N SER A 435 4.06 -10.85 -19.60
CA SER A 435 3.03 -11.07 -20.62
C SER A 435 1.63 -11.26 -20.02
N ASN A 436 1.55 -11.80 -18.81
CA ASN A 436 0.28 -12.06 -18.13
C ASN A 436 -0.18 -10.91 -17.21
N TYR A 437 0.64 -9.87 -17.01
CA TYR A 437 0.27 -8.73 -16.18
C TYR A 437 -0.88 -7.89 -16.79
N PRO A 438 -0.86 -7.51 -18.09
CA PRO A 438 -1.99 -6.83 -18.72
C PRO A 438 -3.27 -7.66 -18.72
N ARG A 439 -3.15 -8.97 -19.00
CA ARG A 439 -4.28 -9.91 -18.99
C ARG A 439 -4.94 -9.99 -17.63
N PHE A 440 -4.17 -9.88 -16.55
CA PHE A 440 -4.72 -9.90 -15.20
C PHE A 440 -5.55 -8.64 -14.90
N MET A 441 -5.14 -7.47 -15.41
CA MET A 441 -5.90 -6.21 -15.22
C MET A 441 -7.27 -6.22 -15.94
N GLU A 442 -7.41 -6.95 -17.05
CA GLU A 442 -8.69 -7.08 -17.77
C GLU A 442 -9.81 -7.75 -16.92
N TYR A 443 -9.43 -8.55 -15.91
CA TYR A 443 -10.39 -9.21 -15.02
C TYR A 443 -10.80 -8.38 -13.80
N LEU A 444 -10.19 -7.22 -13.59
CA LEU A 444 -10.51 -6.33 -12.47
C LEU A 444 -11.75 -5.49 -12.76
N ASP A 445 -12.45 -5.12 -11.69
CA ASP A 445 -13.50 -4.11 -11.73
C ASP A 445 -12.92 -2.71 -11.99
N SER A 446 -13.78 -1.77 -12.38
CA SER A 446 -13.39 -0.41 -12.77
C SER A 446 -12.72 0.35 -11.61
N GLU A 447 -13.21 0.17 -10.38
CA GLU A 447 -12.67 0.83 -9.18
C GLU A 447 -11.27 0.31 -8.86
N THR A 448 -11.08 -1.01 -8.80
CA THR A 448 -9.75 -1.60 -8.57
C THR A 448 -8.76 -1.27 -9.69
N ASN A 449 -9.20 -1.19 -10.94
CA ASN A 449 -8.35 -0.76 -12.05
C ASN A 449 -7.85 0.68 -11.88
N LYS A 450 -8.69 1.61 -11.39
CA LYS A 450 -8.26 2.98 -11.08
C LYS A 450 -7.23 3.00 -9.96
N VAL A 451 -7.49 2.29 -8.85
CA VAL A 451 -6.54 2.18 -7.72
C VAL A 451 -5.19 1.64 -8.18
N MET A 452 -5.20 0.57 -8.98
CA MET A 452 -3.97 -0.03 -9.47
C MET A 452 -3.21 0.87 -10.45
N ALA A 453 -3.93 1.58 -11.33
CA ALA A 453 -3.33 2.56 -12.21
C ALA A 453 -2.67 3.72 -11.43
N THR A 454 -3.29 4.18 -10.34
CA THR A 454 -2.68 5.19 -9.44
C THR A 454 -1.42 4.66 -8.77
N VAL A 455 -1.43 3.41 -8.28
CA VAL A 455 -0.23 2.76 -7.70
C VAL A 455 0.91 2.64 -8.72
N ILE A 456 0.60 2.29 -9.98
CA ILE A 456 1.59 2.27 -11.07
C ILE A 456 2.21 3.66 -11.25
N ILE A 457 1.38 4.71 -11.36
CA ILE A 457 1.87 6.09 -11.53
C ILE A 457 2.75 6.52 -10.34
N GLN A 458 2.33 6.23 -9.10
CA GLN A 458 3.11 6.56 -7.91
C GLN A 458 4.46 5.85 -7.88
N SER A 459 4.52 4.58 -8.30
CA SER A 459 5.79 3.84 -8.41
C SER A 459 6.71 4.45 -9.48
N ILE A 460 6.18 4.82 -10.66
CA ILE A 460 6.92 5.53 -11.72
C ILE A 460 7.51 6.83 -11.16
N MET A 461 6.70 7.59 -10.42
CA MET A 461 7.11 8.87 -9.84
C MET A 461 8.19 8.71 -8.77
N LYS A 462 8.06 7.71 -7.89
CA LYS A 462 9.02 7.43 -6.82
C LYS A 462 10.40 7.07 -7.38
N ASN A 463 10.42 6.26 -8.43
CA ASN A 463 11.66 5.77 -9.04
C ASN A 463 12.21 6.69 -10.14
N LYS A 464 11.45 7.71 -10.57
CA LYS A 464 11.78 8.63 -11.67
C LYS A 464 12.19 7.88 -12.96
N THR A 465 11.55 6.75 -13.23
CA THR A 465 11.85 5.91 -14.41
C THR A 465 11.52 6.68 -15.69
N ARG A 466 12.51 6.87 -16.56
CA ARG A 466 12.32 7.51 -17.87
C ARG A 466 11.82 6.48 -18.87
N ILE A 467 10.65 6.73 -19.45
CA ILE A 467 10.10 5.90 -20.52
C ILE A 467 10.44 6.57 -21.85
N SER A 468 11.31 5.94 -22.64
CA SER A 468 11.95 6.54 -23.82
C SER A 468 11.45 6.03 -25.18
N THR A 469 10.54 5.05 -25.22
CA THR A 469 10.07 4.42 -26.47
C THR A 469 8.56 4.45 -26.59
N ALA A 470 8.04 4.76 -27.79
CA ALA A 470 6.60 4.85 -28.04
C ALA A 470 5.81 3.58 -27.68
N ASP A 471 6.32 2.38 -28.02
CA ASP A 471 5.62 1.11 -27.74
C ASP A 471 5.37 0.88 -26.25
N ARG A 472 6.34 1.29 -25.41
CA ARG A 472 6.21 1.17 -23.93
C ARG A 472 5.19 2.16 -23.39
N VAL A 473 5.09 3.34 -24.01
CA VAL A 473 4.07 4.33 -23.65
C VAL A 473 2.69 3.82 -24.05
N GLU A 474 2.54 3.24 -25.24
CA GLU A 474 1.28 2.60 -25.67
C GLU A 474 0.83 1.53 -24.66
N ALA A 475 1.74 0.62 -24.28
CA ALA A 475 1.44 -0.41 -23.28
C ALA A 475 1.06 0.19 -21.91
N LEU A 476 1.76 1.22 -21.45
CA LEU A 476 1.44 1.88 -20.18
C LEU A 476 0.07 2.58 -20.22
N PHE A 477 -0.25 3.27 -21.31
CA PHE A 477 -1.52 3.98 -21.46
C PHE A 477 -2.71 3.02 -21.61
N GLU A 478 -2.52 1.82 -22.16
CA GLU A 478 -3.53 0.76 -22.12
C GLU A 478 -3.78 0.25 -20.69
N LEU A 479 -2.74 0.13 -19.85
CA LEU A 479 -2.91 -0.25 -18.44
C LEU A 479 -3.60 0.84 -17.61
N ILE A 480 -3.35 2.11 -17.94
CA ILE A 480 -3.91 3.29 -17.25
C ILE A 480 -5.25 3.72 -17.88
N LYS A 481 -5.79 2.95 -18.84
CA LYS A 481 -7.01 3.29 -19.57
C LYS A 481 -8.21 3.59 -18.67
N GLY A 482 -8.33 2.97 -17.49
CA GLY A 482 -9.37 3.29 -16.51
C GLY A 482 -9.30 4.72 -15.95
N LEU A 483 -8.09 5.30 -15.84
CA LEU A 483 -7.88 6.69 -15.43
C LEU A 483 -7.91 7.68 -16.61
N ILE A 484 -7.83 7.19 -17.85
CA ILE A 484 -7.85 8.04 -19.06
C ILE A 484 -9.21 8.08 -19.73
N LYS A 485 -9.94 6.96 -19.84
CA LYS A 485 -11.27 6.89 -20.48
C LYS A 485 -12.37 6.70 -19.46
N ASP A 486 -13.53 7.29 -19.73
CA ASP A 486 -14.76 6.98 -19.00
C ASP A 486 -15.22 5.58 -19.44
N LEU A 487 -15.16 4.62 -18.51
CA LEU A 487 -15.70 3.27 -18.70
C LEU A 487 -17.16 3.30 -18.22
N ASP A 488 -18.08 3.45 -19.17
CA ASP A 488 -19.55 3.42 -19.06
C ASP A 488 -20.20 4.39 -18.04
N ASP A 489 -21.16 5.18 -18.53
CA ASP A 489 -22.00 6.18 -17.83
C ASP A 489 -22.88 5.63 -16.67
N ALA A 490 -22.66 4.40 -16.21
CA ALA A 490 -23.58 3.69 -15.34
C ALA A 490 -23.36 3.85 -13.82
N PHE A 491 -22.24 4.44 -13.39
CA PHE A 491 -21.96 4.67 -11.96
C PHE A 491 -21.54 6.11 -11.70
N HIS A 492 -22.53 7.00 -11.70
CA HIS A 492 -22.47 8.28 -11.00
C HIS A 492 -22.53 8.02 -9.48
N ASP A 493 -21.52 7.34 -8.94
CA ASP A 493 -21.19 7.57 -7.54
C ASP A 493 -20.55 8.96 -7.46
N GLU A 494 -20.94 9.75 -6.46
CA GLU A 494 -20.36 11.05 -6.14
C GLU A 494 -18.86 10.88 -5.84
N VAL A 495 -18.03 10.80 -6.88
CA VAL A 495 -16.57 10.83 -6.73
C VAL A 495 -16.23 12.19 -6.15
N ASP A 496 -15.51 12.20 -5.04
CA ASP A 496 -14.99 13.43 -4.45
C ASP A 496 -14.23 14.20 -5.53
N GLU A 497 -14.64 15.45 -5.75
CA GLU A 497 -14.04 16.33 -6.73
C GLU A 497 -12.54 16.51 -6.49
N ASP A 498 -12.10 16.43 -5.23
CA ASP A 498 -10.71 16.57 -4.85
C ASP A 498 -9.91 15.29 -5.16
N ASP A 499 -10.46 14.11 -4.89
CA ASP A 499 -9.83 12.83 -5.27
C ASP A 499 -9.68 12.72 -6.79
N PHE A 500 -10.72 13.10 -7.55
CA PHE A 500 -10.65 13.13 -9.01
C PHE A 500 -9.56 14.09 -9.52
N LYS A 501 -9.42 15.26 -8.90
CA LYS A 501 -8.35 16.21 -9.24
C LYS A 501 -6.97 15.63 -8.93
N GLU A 502 -6.79 14.94 -7.82
CA GLU A 502 -5.51 14.30 -7.47
C GLU A 502 -5.13 13.17 -8.46
N GLU A 503 -6.11 12.35 -8.87
CA GLU A 503 -5.92 11.33 -9.90
C GLU A 503 -5.45 11.97 -11.23
N GLN A 504 -6.16 12.98 -11.72
CA GLN A 504 -5.82 13.63 -12.98
C GLN A 504 -4.49 14.41 -12.91
N ASN A 505 -4.18 15.01 -11.75
CA ASN A 505 -2.88 15.62 -11.51
C ASN A 505 -1.74 14.60 -11.54
N SER A 506 -1.99 13.36 -11.10
CA SER A 506 -1.00 12.27 -11.17
C SER A 506 -0.73 11.87 -12.63
N VAL A 507 -1.76 11.80 -13.47
CA VAL A 507 -1.61 11.59 -14.92
C VAL A 507 -0.85 12.76 -15.58
N ALA A 508 -1.16 14.00 -15.20
CA ALA A 508 -0.46 15.18 -15.69
C ALA A 508 1.06 15.13 -15.38
N ARG A 509 1.41 14.70 -14.16
CA ARG A 509 2.81 14.49 -13.75
C ARG A 509 3.49 13.36 -14.52
N LEU A 510 2.77 12.28 -14.81
CA LEU A 510 3.29 11.19 -15.63
C LEU A 510 3.68 11.68 -17.03
N ILE A 511 2.83 12.48 -17.68
CA ILE A 511 3.09 13.05 -19.02
C ILE A 511 4.39 13.87 -19.01
N GLN A 512 4.63 14.65 -17.96
CA GLN A 512 5.84 15.47 -17.84
C GLN A 512 7.12 14.64 -17.63
N LEU A 513 7.00 13.41 -17.13
CA LEU A 513 8.14 12.51 -16.91
C LEU A 513 8.53 11.75 -18.19
N LEU A 514 7.64 11.66 -19.18
CA LEU A 514 7.95 11.08 -20.48
C LEU A 514 8.98 11.96 -21.18
N HIS A 515 10.18 11.41 -21.40
CA HIS A 515 11.26 12.10 -22.08
C HIS A 515 12.14 11.09 -22.81
N SER A 516 12.31 11.29 -24.10
CA SER A 516 13.33 10.64 -24.91
C SER A 516 14.38 11.69 -25.32
N ASP A 517 15.64 11.25 -25.42
CA ASP A 517 16.74 12.09 -25.91
C ASP A 517 16.69 12.24 -27.45
N ASP A 518 15.99 11.32 -28.13
CA ASP A 518 15.75 11.38 -29.57
C ASP A 518 14.46 12.18 -29.89
N PRO A 519 14.54 13.27 -30.68
CA PRO A 519 13.39 14.09 -31.02
C PRO A 519 12.33 13.33 -31.82
N GLU A 520 12.70 12.32 -32.61
CA GLU A 520 11.75 11.53 -33.40
C GLU A 520 10.92 10.59 -32.55
N GLU A 521 11.56 9.81 -31.69
CA GLU A 521 10.85 9.01 -30.69
C GLU A 521 10.01 9.88 -29.74
N MET A 522 10.51 11.06 -29.34
CA MET A 522 9.74 11.99 -28.51
C MET A 522 8.45 12.45 -29.20
N PHE A 523 8.49 12.74 -30.50
CA PHE A 523 7.30 13.11 -31.26
C PHE A 523 6.31 11.95 -31.42
N LYS A 524 6.80 10.72 -31.65
CA LYS A 524 5.94 9.52 -31.67
C LYS A 524 5.25 9.32 -30.32
N ILE A 525 5.99 9.47 -29.22
CA ILE A 525 5.43 9.42 -27.85
C ILE A 525 4.31 10.45 -27.69
N ILE A 526 4.54 11.71 -28.08
CA ILE A 526 3.53 12.77 -28.00
C ILE A 526 2.28 12.40 -28.80
N CYS A 527 2.44 11.84 -30.00
CA CYS A 527 1.34 11.43 -30.86
C CYS A 527 0.54 10.25 -30.27
N THR A 528 1.21 9.26 -29.69
CA THR A 528 0.58 8.15 -28.95
C THR A 528 -0.20 8.65 -27.75
N VAL A 529 0.42 9.51 -26.92
CA VAL A 529 -0.21 10.10 -25.74
C VAL A 529 -1.45 10.91 -26.13
N ARG A 530 -1.35 11.73 -27.19
CA ARG A 530 -2.46 12.48 -27.76
C ARG A 530 -3.64 11.58 -28.12
N LYS A 531 -3.39 10.49 -28.85
CA LYS A 531 -4.43 9.54 -29.29
C LYS A 531 -5.21 8.95 -28.11
N HIS A 532 -4.52 8.66 -27.01
CA HIS A 532 -5.16 8.10 -25.81
C HIS A 532 -5.94 9.14 -25.00
N ILE A 533 -5.37 10.34 -24.81
CA ILE A 533 -5.97 11.42 -24.04
C ILE A 533 -7.24 11.97 -24.70
N LEU A 534 -7.26 12.11 -26.02
CA LEU A 534 -8.43 12.64 -26.75
C LEU A 534 -9.68 11.77 -26.59
N GLY A 535 -9.52 10.49 -26.23
CA GLY A 535 -10.65 9.61 -25.91
C GLY A 535 -11.18 9.72 -24.47
N GLY A 536 -10.63 10.62 -23.65
CA GLY A 536 -10.85 10.66 -22.20
C GLY A 536 -11.99 11.53 -21.67
N GLY A 537 -12.75 12.16 -22.57
CA GLY A 537 -13.93 12.94 -22.22
C GLY A 537 -13.64 14.37 -21.71
N PRO A 538 -14.67 15.21 -21.59
CA PRO A 538 -14.53 16.66 -21.40
C PRO A 538 -13.99 17.07 -20.02
N LYS A 539 -14.19 16.26 -18.98
CA LYS A 539 -13.75 16.59 -17.60
C LYS A 539 -12.26 16.36 -17.36
N ARG A 540 -11.63 15.42 -18.07
CA ARG A 540 -10.21 15.02 -17.88
C ARG A 540 -9.24 15.82 -18.76
N LEU A 541 -9.70 16.28 -19.92
CA LEU A 541 -8.91 17.02 -20.89
C LEU A 541 -8.28 18.32 -20.34
N PRO A 542 -8.94 19.14 -19.49
CA PRO A 542 -8.34 20.34 -18.91
C PRO A 542 -7.06 20.09 -18.09
N PHE A 543 -6.90 18.89 -17.50
CA PHE A 543 -5.74 18.55 -16.67
C PHE A 543 -4.60 17.92 -17.48
N THR A 544 -4.94 17.13 -18.50
CA THR A 544 -4.00 16.28 -19.24
C THR A 544 -3.44 16.93 -20.51
N VAL A 545 -4.19 17.86 -21.12
CA VAL A 545 -3.77 18.58 -22.32
C VAL A 545 -2.65 19.61 -22.07
N PRO A 546 -2.69 20.46 -21.02
CA PRO A 546 -1.62 21.44 -20.79
C PRO A 546 -0.22 20.82 -20.65
N PRO A 547 -0.01 19.75 -19.87
CA PRO A 547 1.28 19.06 -19.79
C PRO A 547 1.78 18.56 -21.14
N LEU A 548 0.89 18.02 -21.97
CA LEU A 548 1.24 17.54 -23.31
C LEU A 548 1.70 18.69 -24.22
N ILE A 549 1.03 19.84 -24.15
CA ILE A 549 1.41 21.04 -24.90
C ILE A 549 2.77 21.53 -24.43
N PHE A 550 2.99 21.69 -23.13
CA PHE A 550 4.30 22.14 -22.61
C PHE A 550 5.44 21.18 -22.96
N SER A 551 5.18 19.86 -22.94
CA SER A 551 6.16 18.85 -23.39
C SER A 551 6.48 19.00 -24.88
N SER A 552 5.47 19.24 -25.71
CA SER A 552 5.64 19.52 -27.14
C SER A 552 6.38 20.84 -27.40
N LEU A 553 6.07 21.90 -26.66
CA LEU A 553 6.78 23.18 -26.75
C LEU A 553 8.25 23.06 -26.32
N LYS A 554 8.55 22.21 -25.32
CA LYS A 554 9.92 21.88 -24.95
C LYS A 554 10.66 21.19 -26.09
N LEU A 555 10.01 20.25 -26.79
CA LEU A 555 10.57 19.61 -27.98
C LEU A 555 10.83 20.63 -29.09
N VAL A 556 9.91 21.57 -29.34
CA VAL A 556 10.12 22.66 -30.31
C VAL A 556 11.36 23.48 -29.96
N ARG A 557 11.52 23.90 -28.70
CA ARG A 557 12.72 24.64 -28.25
C ARG A 557 14.01 23.84 -28.36
N GLN A 558 13.96 22.51 -28.17
CA GLN A 558 15.12 21.64 -28.36
C GLN A 558 15.54 21.55 -29.83
N LEU A 559 14.56 21.48 -30.75
CA LEU A 559 14.82 21.47 -32.20
C LEU A 559 15.43 22.79 -32.68
N GLN A 560 15.14 23.92 -32.03
CA GLN A 560 15.77 25.21 -32.35
C GLN A 560 17.22 25.32 -31.90
N GLY A 561 17.62 24.59 -30.85
CA GLY A 561 18.98 24.63 -30.31
C GLY A 561 19.97 23.71 -31.05
N GLN A 562 19.49 22.85 -31.94
CA GLN A 562 20.33 22.03 -32.81
C GLN A 562 20.51 22.77 -34.14
N GLU A 563 21.72 23.29 -34.39
CA GLU A 563 22.07 23.92 -35.67
C GLU A 563 21.74 23.00 -36.84
N GLU A 564 21.18 23.58 -37.90
CA GLU A 564 20.84 22.91 -39.17
C GLU A 564 21.99 22.01 -39.62
N ASN A 565 21.82 20.69 -39.52
CA ASN A 565 22.69 19.76 -40.23
C ASN A 565 22.40 19.92 -41.73
N PRO A 566 23.34 20.42 -42.55
CA PRO A 566 23.06 20.79 -43.95
C PRO A 566 22.80 19.61 -44.90
N PHE A 567 22.73 18.38 -44.36
CA PHE A 567 22.63 17.11 -45.10
C PHE A 567 21.58 16.14 -44.53
N GLY A 568 20.60 16.62 -43.76
CA GLY A 568 19.49 15.78 -43.26
C GLY A 568 18.33 15.70 -44.24
N GLU A 569 17.88 14.48 -44.54
CA GLU A 569 16.82 14.14 -45.50
C GLU A 569 15.47 14.85 -45.21
N GLU A 570 14.65 15.04 -46.25
CA GLU A 570 13.32 15.70 -46.26
C GLU A 570 12.27 15.09 -45.29
N GLU A 571 12.59 14.00 -44.60
CA GLU A 571 11.71 13.31 -43.62
C GLU A 571 11.83 13.84 -42.18
N SER A 572 12.78 14.75 -41.90
CA SER A 572 12.97 15.31 -40.55
C SER A 572 11.73 16.04 -40.00
N ILE A 573 11.55 15.94 -38.69
CA ILE A 573 10.42 16.57 -37.98
C ILE A 573 10.60 18.08 -38.00
N THR A 574 9.72 18.75 -38.73
CA THR A 574 9.70 20.21 -38.75
C THR A 574 8.83 20.74 -37.60
N PRO A 575 9.22 21.88 -36.97
CA PRO A 575 8.38 22.56 -35.98
C PRO A 575 6.94 22.79 -36.46
N LYS A 576 6.74 23.01 -37.76
CA LYS A 576 5.42 23.14 -38.40
C LYS A 576 4.51 21.92 -38.18
N LYS A 577 5.04 20.69 -38.30
CA LYS A 577 4.26 19.45 -38.04
C LYS A 577 3.83 19.38 -36.57
N ILE A 578 4.71 19.77 -35.65
CA ILE A 578 4.41 19.83 -34.21
C ILE A 578 3.31 20.87 -33.94
N PHE A 579 3.41 22.06 -34.51
CA PHE A 579 2.40 23.11 -34.34
C PHE A 579 1.04 22.72 -34.96
N GLN A 580 1.00 21.98 -36.06
CA GLN A 580 -0.27 21.44 -36.60
C GLN A 580 -0.93 20.45 -35.63
N VAL A 581 -0.14 19.56 -35.03
CA VAL A 581 -0.62 18.62 -34.01
C VAL A 581 -1.10 19.36 -32.75
N LEU A 582 -0.40 20.42 -32.35
CA LEU A 582 -0.80 21.28 -31.25
C LEU A 582 -2.11 22.00 -31.54
N ASN A 583 -2.26 22.59 -32.73
CA ASN A 583 -3.48 23.31 -33.11
C ASN A 583 -4.70 22.39 -33.03
N GLN A 584 -4.63 21.21 -33.65
CA GLN A 584 -5.71 20.23 -33.57
C GLN A 584 -6.01 19.77 -32.13
N THR A 585 -5.00 19.68 -31.26
CA THR A 585 -5.21 19.32 -29.85
C THR A 585 -5.91 20.45 -29.07
N VAL A 586 -5.53 21.71 -29.30
CA VAL A 586 -6.17 22.84 -28.62
C VAL A 586 -7.57 23.10 -29.18
N GLU A 587 -7.82 22.87 -30.47
CA GLU A 587 -9.16 22.90 -31.08
C GLU A 587 -10.10 21.85 -30.47
N THR A 588 -9.61 20.66 -30.12
CA THR A 588 -10.44 19.70 -29.38
C THR A 588 -10.75 20.17 -27.96
N LEU A 589 -9.86 20.96 -27.35
CA LEU A 589 -10.08 21.57 -26.04
C LEU A 589 -11.04 22.77 -26.10
N SER A 590 -11.10 23.51 -27.21
CA SER A 590 -12.05 24.62 -27.37
C SER A 590 -13.51 24.17 -27.40
N ASN A 591 -13.79 22.91 -27.76
CA ASN A 591 -15.13 22.34 -27.74
C ASN A 591 -15.63 21.96 -26.32
N ILE A 592 -14.82 22.22 -25.29
CA ILE A 592 -15.04 21.85 -23.89
C ILE A 592 -15.27 23.13 -23.08
N PRO A 593 -16.07 23.11 -21.99
CA PRO A 593 -16.34 24.28 -21.15
C PRO A 593 -15.13 24.73 -20.30
N ALA A 594 -13.97 24.97 -20.93
CA ALA A 594 -12.78 25.58 -20.35
C ALA A 594 -12.11 26.59 -21.33
N PRO A 595 -12.86 27.61 -21.82
CA PRO A 595 -12.39 28.49 -22.88
C PRO A 595 -11.20 29.37 -22.46
N GLU A 596 -11.09 29.71 -21.16
CA GLU A 596 -9.97 30.49 -20.62
C GLU A 596 -8.63 29.74 -20.75
N LEU A 597 -8.63 28.43 -20.47
CA LEU A 597 -7.44 27.60 -20.56
C LEU A 597 -7.03 27.42 -22.03
N ALA A 598 -7.98 27.15 -22.92
CA ALA A 598 -7.72 27.02 -24.35
C ALA A 598 -7.10 28.31 -24.91
N LEU A 599 -7.63 29.48 -24.54
CA LEU A 599 -7.08 30.78 -24.94
C LEU A 599 -5.63 30.96 -24.45
N GLN A 600 -5.35 30.64 -23.20
CA GLN A 600 -3.98 30.72 -22.66
C GLN A 600 -3.01 29.80 -23.41
N LEU A 601 -3.45 28.58 -23.74
CA LEU A 601 -2.65 27.62 -24.49
C LEU A 601 -2.39 28.07 -25.93
N PHE A 602 -3.39 28.66 -26.61
CA PHE A 602 -3.20 29.25 -27.94
C PHE A 602 -2.17 30.39 -27.90
N LEU A 603 -2.25 31.28 -26.90
CA LEU A 603 -1.29 32.38 -26.75
C LEU A 603 0.13 31.87 -26.47
N GLN A 604 0.28 30.83 -25.65
CA GLN A 604 1.59 30.21 -25.39
C GLN A 604 2.16 29.50 -26.64
N CYS A 605 1.31 28.84 -27.43
CA CYS A 605 1.72 28.26 -28.71
C CYS A 605 2.13 29.35 -29.70
N ALA A 606 1.45 30.49 -29.70
CA ALA A 606 1.80 31.63 -30.54
C ALA A 606 3.12 32.30 -30.13
N GLU A 607 3.40 32.41 -28.83
CA GLU A 607 4.70 32.89 -28.31
C GLU A 607 5.84 31.96 -28.75
N ALA A 608 5.64 30.64 -28.64
CA ALA A 608 6.63 29.67 -29.12
C ALA A 608 6.80 29.66 -30.65
N ALA A 609 5.72 29.87 -31.41
CA ALA A 609 5.79 30.02 -32.87
C ALA A 609 6.51 31.32 -33.27
N ASN A 610 6.38 32.37 -32.46
CA ASN A 610 7.15 33.61 -32.60
C ASN A 610 8.64 33.37 -32.33
N ASP A 611 9.01 32.58 -31.33
CA ASP A 611 10.43 32.24 -31.14
C ASP A 611 11.02 31.45 -32.32
N CYS A 612 10.17 30.80 -33.14
CA CYS A 612 10.55 30.01 -34.33
C CYS A 612 10.51 30.78 -35.65
N ASP A 613 10.24 32.09 -35.65
CA ASP A 613 10.06 32.90 -36.87
C ASP A 613 8.95 32.39 -37.82
N LEU A 614 7.95 31.68 -37.28
CA LEU A 614 6.84 31.11 -38.06
C LEU A 614 5.60 32.02 -38.04
N GLU A 615 5.63 33.10 -38.83
CA GLU A 615 4.57 34.10 -38.88
C GLU A 615 3.15 33.55 -39.18
N PRO A 616 2.94 32.69 -40.20
CA PRO A 616 1.59 32.23 -40.54
C PRO A 616 0.96 31.39 -39.41
N VAL A 617 1.78 30.59 -38.73
CA VAL A 617 1.35 29.72 -37.63
C VAL A 617 1.01 30.55 -36.40
N ALA A 618 1.85 31.52 -36.06
CA ALA A 618 1.59 32.45 -34.97
C ALA A 618 0.31 33.27 -35.22
N TYR A 619 0.07 33.70 -36.47
CA TYR A 619 -1.14 34.45 -36.84
C TYR A 619 -2.39 33.59 -36.70
N GLU A 620 -2.35 32.34 -37.16
CA GLU A 620 -3.45 31.38 -37.03
C GLU A 620 -3.84 31.17 -35.56
N PHE A 621 -2.89 30.91 -34.67
CA PHE A 621 -3.14 30.77 -33.23
C PHE A 621 -3.76 32.03 -32.61
N PHE A 622 -3.32 33.22 -33.01
CA PHE A 622 -3.94 34.47 -32.56
C PHE A 622 -5.37 34.63 -33.07
N THR A 623 -5.64 34.26 -34.32
CA THR A 623 -7.00 34.33 -34.85
C THR A 623 -7.95 33.38 -34.11
N GLN A 624 -7.50 32.16 -33.79
CA GLN A 624 -8.28 31.21 -32.98
C GLN A 624 -8.50 31.72 -31.56
N ALA A 625 -7.49 32.32 -30.92
CA ALA A 625 -7.64 32.95 -29.61
C ALA A 625 -8.65 34.11 -29.62
N TYR A 626 -8.71 34.90 -30.69
CA TYR A 626 -9.73 35.94 -30.85
C TYR A 626 -11.14 35.39 -31.05
N ILE A 627 -11.29 34.32 -31.84
CA ILE A 627 -12.59 33.65 -32.04
C ILE A 627 -13.11 33.13 -30.71
N LEU A 628 -12.28 32.45 -29.93
CA LEU A 628 -12.64 31.98 -28.58
C LEU A 628 -13.04 33.12 -27.64
N TYR A 629 -12.34 34.25 -27.70
CA TYR A 629 -12.68 35.43 -26.91
C TYR A 629 -14.06 36.00 -27.30
N GLU A 630 -14.43 35.98 -28.57
CA GLU A 630 -15.70 36.50 -29.06
C GLU A 630 -16.89 35.57 -28.79
N GLU A 631 -16.70 34.26 -28.99
CA GLU A 631 -17.80 33.28 -29.01
C GLU A 631 -18.06 32.64 -27.64
N GLU A 632 -17.00 32.32 -26.88
CA GLU A 632 -17.11 31.45 -25.69
C GLU A 632 -16.93 32.20 -24.35
N ILE A 633 -16.09 33.25 -24.30
CA ILE A 633 -15.80 33.97 -23.05
C ILE A 633 -16.86 35.05 -22.79
N SER A 634 -17.87 34.71 -22.00
CA SER A 634 -18.96 35.64 -21.63
C SER A 634 -18.77 36.35 -20.27
N ASP A 635 -17.99 35.78 -19.35
CA ASP A 635 -17.77 36.38 -18.03
C ASP A 635 -16.94 37.67 -18.10
N SER A 636 -17.42 38.72 -17.44
CA SER A 636 -16.80 40.05 -17.50
C SER A 636 -15.40 40.08 -16.87
N ARG A 637 -15.08 39.25 -15.86
CA ARG A 637 -13.74 39.22 -15.28
C ARG A 637 -12.80 38.40 -16.16
N ALA A 638 -13.28 37.26 -16.67
CA ALA A 638 -12.55 36.42 -17.61
C ALA A 638 -12.17 37.18 -18.89
N GLN A 639 -13.10 37.96 -19.48
CA GLN A 639 -12.83 38.81 -20.64
C GLN A 639 -11.71 39.82 -20.38
N VAL A 640 -11.71 40.44 -19.19
CA VAL A 640 -10.66 41.40 -18.80
C VAL A 640 -9.32 40.69 -18.69
N THR A 641 -9.24 39.53 -18.05
CA THR A 641 -7.99 38.77 -17.95
C THR A 641 -7.50 38.33 -19.34
N ALA A 642 -8.40 37.77 -20.16
CA ALA A 642 -8.08 37.32 -21.51
C ALA A 642 -7.54 38.43 -22.40
N ILE A 643 -8.17 39.62 -22.40
CA ILE A 643 -7.68 40.74 -23.23
C ILE A 643 -6.32 41.25 -22.74
N HIS A 644 -6.07 41.28 -21.42
CA HIS A 644 -4.76 41.67 -20.91
C HIS A 644 -3.67 40.66 -21.29
N LEU A 645 -3.99 39.35 -21.30
CA LEU A 645 -3.08 38.31 -21.77
C LEU A 645 -2.80 38.42 -23.27
N ILE A 646 -3.83 38.69 -24.08
CA ILE A 646 -3.67 38.94 -25.53
C ILE A 646 -2.75 40.14 -25.77
N ILE A 647 -3.00 41.27 -25.09
CA ILE A 647 -2.18 42.48 -25.20
C ILE A 647 -0.73 42.20 -24.77
N GLY A 648 -0.53 41.53 -23.63
CA GLY A 648 0.80 41.20 -23.12
C GLY A 648 1.56 40.26 -24.05
N THR A 649 0.89 39.29 -24.65
CA THR A 649 1.50 38.35 -25.61
C THR A 649 1.87 39.08 -26.90
N LEU A 650 0.94 39.87 -27.47
CA LEU A 650 1.18 40.63 -28.70
C LEU A 650 2.32 41.65 -28.54
N GLN A 651 2.52 42.19 -27.33
CA GLN A 651 3.64 43.09 -27.03
C GLN A 651 5.00 42.39 -27.16
N ARG A 652 5.09 41.09 -26.82
CA ARG A 652 6.34 40.30 -26.86
C ARG A 652 6.67 39.76 -28.25
N MET A 653 5.69 39.77 -29.15
CA MET A 653 5.87 39.20 -30.48
C MET A 653 6.56 40.15 -31.43
N HIS A 654 7.57 39.62 -32.12
CA HIS A 654 8.40 40.33 -33.09
C HIS A 654 8.27 39.78 -34.52
N VAL A 655 7.68 38.60 -34.70
CA VAL A 655 7.58 37.89 -35.97
C VAL A 655 6.58 38.47 -36.96
N PHE A 656 5.58 39.23 -36.48
CA PHE A 656 4.54 39.77 -37.36
C PHE A 656 5.05 40.92 -38.24
N GLY A 657 4.74 40.84 -39.53
CA GLY A 657 4.85 41.97 -40.43
C GLY A 657 3.93 43.13 -40.03
N VAL A 658 4.21 44.32 -40.56
CA VAL A 658 3.52 45.58 -40.20
C VAL A 658 2.00 45.47 -40.39
N GLU A 659 1.55 44.87 -41.49
CA GLU A 659 0.12 44.72 -41.80
C GLU A 659 -0.59 43.78 -40.82
N ASN A 660 -0.05 42.57 -40.63
CA ASN A 660 -0.61 41.57 -39.73
C ASN A 660 -0.66 42.09 -38.29
N ARG A 661 0.43 42.72 -37.83
CA ARG A 661 0.50 43.34 -36.50
C ARG A 661 -0.53 44.47 -36.33
N ASP A 662 -0.70 45.33 -37.34
CA ASP A 662 -1.69 46.41 -37.30
C ASP A 662 -3.12 45.85 -37.22
N THR A 663 -3.43 44.78 -37.96
CA THR A 663 -4.78 44.16 -37.89
C THR A 663 -5.08 43.59 -36.51
N LEU A 664 -4.15 42.84 -35.90
CA LEU A 664 -4.33 42.25 -34.57
C LEU A 664 -4.42 43.33 -33.50
N THR A 665 -3.57 44.36 -33.58
CA THR A 665 -3.58 45.49 -32.64
C THR A 665 -4.89 46.29 -32.71
N HIS A 666 -5.41 46.51 -33.92
CA HIS A 666 -6.70 47.18 -34.10
C HIS A 666 -7.85 46.35 -33.53
N LYS A 667 -7.84 45.02 -33.74
CA LYS A 667 -8.81 44.10 -33.13
C LYS A 667 -8.74 44.13 -31.60
N ALA A 668 -7.55 43.99 -31.01
CA ALA A 668 -7.33 44.10 -29.56
C ALA A 668 -7.90 45.40 -29.00
N THR A 669 -7.55 46.53 -29.62
CA THR A 669 -8.03 47.87 -29.22
C THR A 669 -9.55 48.00 -29.34
N GLY A 670 -10.13 47.38 -30.37
CA GLY A 670 -11.58 47.27 -30.56
C GLY A 670 -12.26 46.53 -29.41
N TYR A 671 -11.73 45.38 -29.00
CA TYR A 671 -12.27 44.58 -27.89
C TYR A 671 -12.08 45.25 -26.52
N SER A 672 -10.92 45.85 -26.26
CA SER A 672 -10.67 46.63 -25.05
C SER A 672 -11.69 47.74 -24.88
N ALA A 673 -12.14 48.34 -25.98
CA ALA A 673 -13.16 49.38 -25.98
C ALA A 673 -14.61 48.86 -25.94
N LYS A 674 -14.85 47.54 -26.03
CA LYS A 674 -16.19 46.93 -25.91
C LYS A 674 -16.45 46.34 -24.51
N LEU A 675 -15.48 46.36 -23.61
CA LEU A 675 -15.65 45.90 -22.23
C LEU A 675 -16.79 46.64 -21.51
N LEU A 676 -17.57 45.90 -20.71
CA LEU A 676 -18.78 46.41 -20.05
C LEU A 676 -18.46 47.42 -18.94
N LYS A 677 -17.48 47.11 -18.10
CA LYS A 677 -17.10 47.95 -16.94
C LYS A 677 -16.16 49.07 -17.37
N LYS A 678 -16.53 50.31 -17.09
CA LYS A 678 -15.75 51.51 -17.44
C LYS A 678 -14.33 51.53 -16.87
N PRO A 679 -14.08 51.12 -15.60
CA PRO A 679 -12.71 51.05 -15.08
C PRO A 679 -11.85 50.05 -15.84
N ASP A 680 -12.36 48.86 -16.11
CA ASP A 680 -11.62 47.81 -16.81
C ASP A 680 -11.42 48.16 -18.29
N GLN A 681 -12.42 48.79 -18.91
CA GLN A 681 -12.33 49.37 -20.25
C GLN A 681 -11.21 50.42 -20.33
N CYS A 682 -11.10 51.30 -19.33
CA CYS A 682 -10.05 52.30 -19.25
C CYS A 682 -8.66 51.65 -19.18
N ARG A 683 -8.51 50.65 -18.29
CA ARG A 683 -7.25 49.91 -18.10
C ARG A 683 -6.79 49.16 -19.33
N ALA A 684 -7.70 48.46 -19.99
CA ALA A 684 -7.39 47.75 -21.23
C ALA A 684 -7.02 48.73 -22.37
N VAL A 685 -7.72 49.87 -22.50
CA VAL A 685 -7.47 50.84 -23.58
C VAL A 685 -6.12 51.55 -23.41
N TYR A 686 -5.74 51.96 -22.19
CA TYR A 686 -4.39 52.51 -22.00
C TYR A 686 -3.34 51.41 -22.12
N ALA A 687 -3.63 50.15 -21.78
CA ALA A 687 -2.67 49.06 -21.99
C ALA A 687 -2.36 48.86 -23.48
N CYS A 688 -3.35 48.99 -24.36
CA CYS A 688 -3.14 48.97 -25.83
C CYS A 688 -2.19 50.06 -26.34
N SER A 689 -2.00 51.16 -25.60
CA SER A 689 -1.03 52.20 -25.99
C SER A 689 0.40 51.66 -26.06
N HIS A 690 0.74 50.63 -25.26
CA HIS A 690 2.04 49.97 -25.29
C HIS A 690 2.25 49.10 -26.55
N LEU A 691 1.18 48.72 -27.27
CA LEU A 691 1.30 47.95 -28.52
C LEU A 691 1.84 48.80 -29.67
N PHE A 692 1.59 50.11 -29.62
CA PHE A 692 2.02 51.10 -30.61
C PHE A 692 3.38 51.74 -30.30
N TRP A 693 4.05 51.29 -29.23
CA TRP A 693 5.31 51.86 -28.78
C TRP A 693 6.18 50.80 -28.08
N VAL A 694 7.01 50.13 -28.87
CA VAL A 694 7.94 49.08 -28.42
C VAL A 694 9.38 49.57 -28.61
N ASP A 695 10.21 49.42 -27.58
CA ASP A 695 11.58 50.00 -27.56
C ASP A 695 12.54 49.33 -28.55
N ASP A 696 12.42 48.00 -28.74
CA ASP A 696 13.36 47.17 -29.52
C ASP A 696 13.09 47.16 -31.04
N GLN A 697 11.96 47.71 -31.52
CA GLN A 697 11.60 47.73 -32.93
C GLN A 697 11.33 49.14 -33.43
N ASP A 698 12.27 49.72 -34.18
CA ASP A 698 12.12 51.07 -34.76
C ASP A 698 10.92 51.23 -35.70
N ASN A 699 10.40 50.12 -36.24
CA ASN A 699 9.24 50.11 -37.12
C ASN A 699 7.87 50.20 -36.40
N VAL A 700 7.84 50.21 -35.05
CA VAL A 700 6.59 50.16 -34.25
C VAL A 700 6.50 51.32 -33.25
N LYS A 701 6.99 52.52 -33.62
CA LYS A 701 6.92 53.74 -32.79
C LYS A 701 5.94 54.75 -33.40
N ASP A 702 4.64 54.55 -33.18
CA ASP A 702 3.59 55.49 -33.63
C ASP A 702 3.07 56.33 -32.45
N GLY A 703 3.66 57.51 -32.28
CA GLY A 703 3.34 58.41 -31.17
C GLY A 703 1.92 58.99 -31.23
N GLU A 704 1.33 59.08 -32.44
CA GLU A 704 -0.02 59.63 -32.62
C GLU A 704 -1.08 58.62 -32.17
N ARG A 705 -0.92 57.35 -32.51
CA ARG A 705 -1.81 56.26 -32.04
C ARG A 705 -1.73 56.05 -30.54
N VAL A 706 -0.54 56.18 -29.93
CA VAL A 706 -0.36 56.18 -28.47
C VAL A 706 -1.21 57.28 -27.83
N LEU A 707 -1.08 58.52 -28.34
CA LEU A 707 -1.83 59.66 -27.81
C LEU A 707 -3.35 59.48 -28.01
N LEU A 708 -3.79 58.88 -29.12
CA LEU A 708 -5.19 58.56 -29.38
C LEU A 708 -5.75 57.57 -28.33
N CYS A 709 -5.00 56.52 -28.00
CA CYS A 709 -5.38 55.54 -26.98
C CYS A 709 -5.47 56.20 -25.60
N LEU A 710 -4.48 57.01 -25.23
CA LEU A 710 -4.45 57.74 -23.97
C LEU A 710 -5.60 58.76 -23.85
N LYS A 711 -5.88 59.54 -24.90
CA LYS A 711 -7.03 60.45 -24.95
C LYS A 711 -8.36 59.69 -24.85
N ARG A 712 -8.46 58.50 -25.46
CA ARG A 712 -9.64 57.64 -25.37
C ARG A 712 -9.81 57.09 -23.95
N ALA A 713 -8.74 56.62 -23.30
CA ALA A 713 -8.75 56.20 -21.90
C ALA A 713 -9.18 57.35 -20.98
N LEU A 714 -8.67 58.56 -21.20
CA LEU A 714 -9.06 59.74 -20.43
C LEU A 714 -10.56 60.08 -20.57
N ARG A 715 -11.13 59.96 -21.78
CA ARG A 715 -12.58 60.13 -22.00
C ARG A 715 -13.39 59.07 -21.25
N ILE A 716 -12.92 57.82 -21.21
CA ILE A 716 -13.59 56.73 -20.49
C ILE A 716 -13.50 56.94 -18.98
N ALA A 717 -12.35 57.37 -18.46
CA ALA A 717 -12.16 57.71 -17.06
C ALA A 717 -13.09 58.87 -16.62
N ASN A 718 -13.22 59.92 -17.43
CA ASN A 718 -14.18 61.01 -17.19
C ASN A 718 -15.63 60.51 -17.15
N ALA A 719 -16.02 59.63 -18.08
CA ALA A 719 -17.37 59.04 -18.08
C ALA A 719 -17.61 58.15 -16.85
N ALA A 720 -16.58 57.43 -16.38
CA ALA A 720 -16.65 56.61 -15.16
C ALA A 720 -16.84 57.49 -13.91
N GLN A 721 -16.07 58.57 -13.82
CA GLN A 721 -16.16 59.56 -12.74
C GLN A 721 -17.54 60.23 -12.67
N GLN A 722 -18.08 60.65 -13.82
CA GLN A 722 -19.42 61.24 -13.90
C GLN A 722 -20.53 60.28 -13.46
N MET A 723 -20.44 59.00 -13.82
CA MET A 723 -21.37 57.97 -13.35
C MET A 723 -21.25 57.72 -11.84
N SER A 724 -20.03 57.73 -11.29
CA SER A 724 -19.80 57.55 -9.85
C SER A 724 -20.36 58.71 -9.03
N ASN A 725 -20.17 59.95 -9.51
CA ASN A 725 -20.70 61.15 -8.86
C ASN A 725 -22.25 61.18 -8.87
N ALA A 726 -22.88 60.59 -9.90
CA ALA A 726 -24.33 60.45 -9.98
C ALA A 726 -24.91 59.35 -9.07
N ALA A 727 -24.14 58.30 -8.75
CA ALA A 727 -24.62 57.12 -8.02
C ALA A 727 -24.48 57.19 -6.48
N ARG A 728 -23.96 58.29 -5.91
CA ARG A 728 -23.85 58.56 -4.45
C ARG A 728 -23.46 57.35 -3.57
N GLY A 729 -22.49 56.54 -3.97
CA GLY A 729 -22.13 55.34 -3.19
C GLY A 729 -20.80 54.66 -3.49
N SER A 730 -19.98 55.17 -4.41
CA SER A 730 -18.64 54.64 -4.66
C SER A 730 -17.68 55.80 -4.84
N ALA A 731 -16.51 55.73 -4.18
CA ALA A 731 -15.40 56.63 -4.46
C ALA A 731 -15.14 56.64 -5.97
N GLY A 732 -15.22 57.83 -6.56
CA GLY A 732 -14.96 58.05 -7.98
C GLY A 732 -13.55 57.64 -8.35
N SER A 733 -13.36 57.30 -9.62
CA SER A 733 -12.14 56.77 -10.23
C SER A 733 -10.98 57.77 -10.34
N VAL A 734 -10.66 58.50 -9.27
CA VAL A 734 -9.46 59.34 -9.17
C VAL A 734 -8.20 58.49 -9.40
N THR A 735 -8.21 57.26 -8.87
CA THR A 735 -7.17 56.25 -9.09
C THR A 735 -6.87 55.99 -10.57
N LEU A 736 -7.88 55.95 -11.44
CA LEU A 736 -7.69 55.75 -12.89
C LEU A 736 -6.97 56.93 -13.54
N PHE A 737 -7.24 58.17 -13.11
CA PHE A 737 -6.54 59.34 -13.64
C PHE A 737 -5.07 59.34 -13.22
N VAL A 738 -4.76 58.93 -11.98
CA VAL A 738 -3.37 58.76 -11.51
C VAL A 738 -2.66 57.63 -12.28
N GLU A 739 -3.34 56.51 -12.56
CA GLU A 739 -2.81 55.43 -13.42
C GLU A 739 -2.50 55.96 -14.83
N ILE A 740 -3.42 56.71 -15.45
CA ILE A 740 -3.20 57.33 -16.76
C ILE A 740 -2.02 58.30 -16.71
N LEU A 741 -1.92 59.15 -15.68
CA LEU A 741 -0.81 60.08 -15.51
C LEU A 741 0.53 59.32 -15.51
N ASN A 742 0.62 58.21 -14.76
CA ASN A 742 1.81 57.36 -14.76
C ASN A 742 2.15 56.79 -16.14
N LYS A 743 1.14 56.46 -16.97
CA LYS A 743 1.37 56.05 -18.37
C LYS A 743 1.86 57.21 -19.25
N TYR A 744 1.31 58.41 -19.07
CA TYR A 744 1.82 59.62 -19.75
C TYR A 744 3.29 59.88 -19.39
N LEU A 745 3.65 59.75 -18.10
CA LEU A 745 5.02 59.88 -17.63
C LEU A 745 5.95 58.83 -18.24
N TYR A 746 5.50 57.57 -18.31
CA TYR A 746 6.28 56.49 -18.94
C TYR A 746 6.64 56.81 -20.40
N PHE A 747 5.67 57.20 -21.23
CA PHE A 747 5.94 57.51 -22.63
C PHE A 747 6.71 58.84 -22.81
N PHE A 748 6.56 59.77 -21.87
CA PHE A 748 7.35 60.99 -21.81
C PHE A 748 8.84 60.68 -21.56
N GLU A 749 9.14 59.76 -20.64
CA GLU A 749 10.51 59.26 -20.40
C GLU A 749 11.10 58.55 -21.61
N LYS A 750 10.28 57.75 -22.30
CA LYS A 750 10.67 57.06 -23.55
C LYS A 750 10.82 58.00 -24.75
N GLY A 751 10.58 59.30 -24.57
CA GLY A 751 10.87 60.33 -25.57
C GLY A 751 9.83 60.44 -26.68
N ASN A 752 8.57 60.07 -26.43
CA ASN A 752 7.50 60.28 -27.41
C ASN A 752 7.23 61.78 -27.62
N PRO A 753 7.44 62.34 -28.84
CA PRO A 753 7.32 63.78 -29.09
C PRO A 753 5.88 64.29 -29.01
N GLN A 754 4.88 63.41 -29.12
CA GLN A 754 3.46 63.79 -29.11
C GLN A 754 2.93 64.04 -27.69
N ILE A 755 3.66 63.62 -26.65
CA ILE A 755 3.29 63.85 -25.25
C ILE A 755 3.97 65.12 -24.78
N THR A 756 3.18 66.19 -24.70
CA THR A 756 3.67 67.50 -24.29
C THR A 756 3.58 67.70 -22.78
N VAL A 757 4.48 68.52 -22.26
CA VAL A 757 4.47 68.99 -20.86
C VAL A 757 3.12 69.60 -20.48
N ALA A 758 2.49 70.32 -21.41
CA ALA A 758 1.16 70.92 -21.20
C ALA A 758 0.06 69.86 -20.97
N ALA A 759 0.13 68.70 -21.63
CA ALA A 759 -0.85 67.63 -21.44
C ALA A 759 -0.70 66.97 -20.05
N ILE A 760 0.53 66.81 -19.57
CA ILE A 760 0.83 66.30 -18.22
C ILE A 760 0.34 67.30 -17.16
N GLN A 761 0.64 68.59 -17.35
CA GLN A 761 0.22 69.66 -16.43
C GLN A 761 -1.31 69.72 -16.32
N SER A 762 -2.01 69.70 -17.46
CA SER A 762 -3.48 69.71 -17.50
C SER A 762 -4.08 68.50 -16.79
N LEU A 763 -3.43 67.33 -16.84
CA LEU A 763 -3.90 66.12 -16.16
C LEU A 763 -3.67 66.19 -14.64
N ILE A 764 -2.55 66.77 -14.18
CA ILE A 764 -2.28 67.01 -12.76
C ILE A 764 -3.31 68.00 -12.18
N GLU A 765 -3.59 69.07 -12.90
CA GLU A 765 -4.62 70.06 -12.51
C GLU A 765 -6.00 69.42 -12.44
N LEU A 766 -6.35 68.55 -13.40
CA LEU A 766 -7.60 67.78 -13.38
C LEU A 766 -7.70 66.86 -12.16
N ILE A 767 -6.65 66.08 -11.87
CA ILE A 767 -6.61 65.18 -10.70
C ILE A 767 -6.77 65.97 -9.41
N THR A 768 -6.03 67.08 -9.27
CA THR A 768 -6.09 67.94 -8.10
C THR A 768 -7.49 68.52 -7.93
N THR A 769 -8.13 68.98 -9.01
CA THR A 769 -9.50 69.55 -8.96
C THR A 769 -10.53 68.50 -8.54
N GLU A 770 -10.43 67.28 -9.07
CA GLU A 770 -11.36 66.19 -8.72
C GLU A 770 -11.17 65.69 -7.29
N MET A 771 -9.93 65.62 -6.78
CA MET A 771 -9.63 65.24 -5.39
C MET A 771 -10.18 66.24 -4.35
N HIS A 772 -10.25 67.53 -4.72
CA HIS A 772 -10.72 68.60 -3.84
C HIS A 772 -12.22 68.91 -4.04
N SER A 773 -12.94 68.12 -4.85
CA SER A 773 -14.37 68.33 -5.10
C SER A 773 -15.22 67.85 -3.93
N ASP A 774 -16.20 68.66 -3.51
CA ASP A 774 -17.09 68.40 -2.33
C ASP A 774 -17.97 67.13 -2.47
N SER A 775 -17.93 66.46 -3.63
CA SER A 775 -18.74 65.28 -3.97
C SER A 775 -18.02 63.94 -3.79
N SER A 776 -16.72 63.92 -3.53
CA SER A 776 -15.93 62.69 -3.37
C SER A 776 -15.73 62.31 -1.91
N THR A 777 -16.04 61.06 -1.54
CA THR A 777 -15.54 60.47 -0.29
C THR A 777 -14.01 60.32 -0.40
N PRO A 778 -13.21 60.82 0.56
CA PRO A 778 -11.76 60.71 0.50
C PRO A 778 -11.34 59.22 0.50
N ASP A 779 -10.59 58.81 -0.52
CA ASP A 779 -9.96 57.49 -0.60
C ASP A 779 -8.47 57.63 -0.22
N PRO A 780 -8.08 57.24 1.02
CA PRO A 780 -6.71 57.38 1.48
C PRO A 780 -5.68 56.67 0.59
N ALA A 781 -6.09 55.63 -0.14
CA ALA A 781 -5.20 54.90 -1.04
C ALA A 781 -4.91 55.69 -2.32
N ALA A 782 -5.90 56.40 -2.87
CA ALA A 782 -5.73 57.25 -4.05
C ALA A 782 -4.84 58.46 -3.74
N ASP A 783 -5.03 59.09 -2.57
CA ASP A 783 -4.24 60.22 -2.10
C ASP A 783 -2.77 59.84 -1.91
N ALA A 784 -2.51 58.69 -1.27
CA ALA A 784 -1.16 58.17 -1.10
C ALA A 784 -0.48 57.80 -2.43
N PHE A 785 -1.25 57.26 -3.39
CA PHE A 785 -0.75 56.91 -4.73
C PHE A 785 -0.38 58.15 -5.55
N PHE A 786 -1.21 59.20 -5.50
CA PHE A 786 -0.92 60.47 -6.14
C PHE A 786 0.29 61.16 -5.50
N ALA A 787 0.36 61.24 -4.17
CA ALA A 787 1.51 61.81 -3.46
C ALA A 787 2.82 61.07 -3.78
N SER A 788 2.78 59.74 -3.93
CA SER A 788 3.94 58.95 -4.34
C SER A 788 4.36 59.24 -5.78
N THR A 789 3.39 59.46 -6.68
CA THR A 789 3.64 59.85 -8.07
C THR A 789 4.29 61.24 -8.15
N LEU A 790 3.81 62.22 -7.37
CA LEU A 790 4.42 63.55 -7.30
C LEU A 790 5.85 63.51 -6.74
N ARG A 791 6.10 62.72 -5.68
CA ARG A 791 7.47 62.48 -5.17
C ARG A 791 8.38 61.86 -6.21
N TYR A 792 7.87 60.94 -7.03
CA TYR A 792 8.65 60.36 -8.13
C TYR A 792 9.05 61.44 -9.15
N MET A 793 8.13 62.34 -9.51
CA MET A 793 8.43 63.46 -10.40
C MET A 793 9.45 64.42 -9.81
N GLU A 794 9.35 64.75 -8.52
CA GLU A 794 10.35 65.56 -7.79
C GLU A 794 11.72 64.87 -7.77
N PHE A 795 11.75 63.56 -7.52
CA PHE A 795 12.98 62.78 -7.57
C PHE A 795 13.63 62.80 -8.96
N GLN A 796 12.86 62.63 -10.03
CA GLN A 796 13.38 62.70 -11.40
C GLN A 796 13.93 64.09 -11.76
N LYS A 797 13.33 65.17 -11.22
CA LYS A 797 13.88 66.53 -11.34
C LYS A 797 15.23 66.68 -10.62
N GLN A 798 15.34 66.14 -9.40
CA GLN A 798 16.55 66.25 -8.58
C GLN A 798 17.71 65.39 -9.08
N LYS A 799 17.43 64.30 -9.81
CA LYS A 799 18.43 63.34 -10.30
C LYS A 799 19.41 63.92 -11.33
N GLY A 800 19.05 64.99 -12.03
CA GLY A 800 19.88 65.65 -13.05
C GLY A 800 20.10 64.81 -14.33
N GLY A 801 20.55 65.46 -15.42
CA GLY A 801 20.78 64.85 -16.73
C GLY A 801 19.65 65.08 -17.75
N ALA A 802 19.75 64.48 -18.94
CA ALA A 802 18.81 64.69 -20.07
C ALA A 802 17.35 64.30 -19.77
N ILE A 803 17.11 63.51 -18.72
CA ILE A 803 15.76 63.20 -18.21
C ILE A 803 15.31 64.29 -17.24
N GLY A 804 16.17 64.73 -16.31
CA GLY A 804 15.85 65.82 -15.37
C GLY A 804 15.50 67.14 -16.07
N GLU A 805 16.21 67.49 -17.15
CA GLU A 805 15.93 68.68 -17.98
C GLU A 805 14.54 68.60 -18.66
N LYS A 806 14.07 67.41 -19.03
CA LYS A 806 12.72 67.21 -19.60
C LYS A 806 11.63 67.39 -18.55
N TYR A 807 11.92 67.09 -17.28
CA TYR A 807 10.96 67.21 -16.17
C TYR A 807 10.91 68.60 -15.52
N GLU A 808 11.94 69.42 -15.71
CA GLU A 808 12.05 70.80 -15.20
C GLU A 808 10.85 71.71 -15.54
N PRO A 809 10.27 71.69 -16.76
CA PRO A 809 9.12 72.54 -17.11
C PRO A 809 7.77 72.07 -16.56
N ILE A 810 7.66 70.87 -15.97
CA ILE A 810 6.41 70.38 -15.35
C ILE A 810 6.31 70.99 -13.95
N LYS A 811 5.20 71.67 -13.61
CA LYS A 811 4.95 72.19 -12.26
C LYS A 811 4.23 71.10 -11.44
N VAL A 812 4.91 70.60 -10.42
CA VAL A 812 4.39 69.62 -9.45
C VAL A 812 3.76 70.38 -8.31
#